data_AF-A0AAW0AND3-F1
#
_entry.id   AF-A0AAW0AND3-F1
#
_cell.length_a   1.000
_cell.length_b   1.000
_cell.length_c   1.000
_cell.angle_alpha   90.00
_cell.angle_beta   90.00
_cell.angle_gamma   90.00
#
_symmetry.space_group_name_H-M   'P 1'
#
loop_
_entity.id
_entity.type
_entity.pdbx_description
1 polymer ?
#
loop_
_entity_poly.entity_id
_entity_poly.type
_entity_poly.pdbx_seq_one_letter_code
_entity_poly.pdbx_strand_id
1 'polypeptide(L)'
;MFDFYTTSTFATLPIRLLGKSSQAPLCIAKYEGSETLKHLHMPYRENENLNGRAGRSTLEDVGVARTLKRPHLHIPYGGNKSVNVLARSHNFIHRDIMLATVRKTLTLESDRFICVREKVNEQNQVVIIDLADANNVLHRPISADSAIMHPHQKILALKAGRTLQIFNIETKQKVKSHANNEDIVFWKWVSDTTIGIVTDTSVYHWSISDQTTAPQKVFDRHPTLSGTQIINYRVSGDEKWLVLIGISGNNNNPSAFKVKGSMQLYSRDRGVSQPIEGHAAAFAELKLDGHQKPTKLFTFAVRTATGAKLHIVEIDHTAPDPPFAKKAVDVYFPPEATNDFPVAMQVSKKHGIVYLVTKYGFIHLYDLESGACVYMNRISGETIFVTAEHEATNGIIGVNKKGQVLSVNVDEQTIVPYILNTLNNTELAFKMASRANLPGADDLYIKQYQQLFQSGQYSEAAKIAANSPRGILRTVQVIESFKSAPTPPGGLSPILQYFGILLEKGELNHLESLELARPVLQQGRKQLLEKWLKEQKLTCSEELGDIVRLHDMTLALSVYLRANVPNKVIACFAETGQTEKIVLYAKKVGYTPDYVALLQHIMRTNPHKGAEFASQLVNDEMGPLVDVERVVDIFMSQNMIQPATSFLLDALKENKPEQGPLQTRLLEMNLMHAPQVVDAILGNEMFTHYDRPRIANLCEQAGLLQRALEHYEDLADIKRVIVHATTLPPDWLINYFSRLTKEQTMACLQEMLRVNMRQNLQVVVQIATKYSDILGPVSLIEMFESFKTFEGLYYYLGSIVNLSTDPEVHFKYIQAATRTGQIREVERICRESNYYNPEKVKNFLKEARLSDQLPLIIVCDRFDFVHDLVLYLYQNNLINFIEVYVQRVNSVRTPQVVGGLLDVDCDESTIKSLLASVPGNFPIDELAEEVEQRNRLKLILPWLEACVQAGSQDTAIYNAIAKIYIDSNNPESFLKENNLYEPLVVGKLCAARNPSLAFIAYAKGFCDEELITLTKENSMFKQQARYLVKRRQPELRARVLVPDNMYRRQLIDQLVAPALVECTDTDNVSVTIKALLTTNLLIEPSPFSDNKNLQNLLLLTAIPADKGKVEGYINKLQNYDTEGALTIHKKYEQHAEAINVLVEHIVSIDSGLDYANEVNRRCGVAKAQLDGLRIKDTIDSYIKAEGSFSFTEVIAISSRAGKYNDLVRFP
;
A
#
# COMPACT_ATOMS: atom_id res chain seq x y z
N MET A 1 -27.53 29.42 16.10
CA MET A 1 -28.21 30.28 15.11
C MET A 1 -27.63 29.87 13.76
N PHE A 2 -28.43 29.13 12.98
CA PHE A 2 -28.26 28.53 11.63
C PHE A 2 -26.98 28.75 10.80
N ASP A 3 -26.47 27.80 9.98
CA ASP A 3 -26.51 26.32 10.02
C ASP A 3 -25.49 25.71 9.03
N PHE A 4 -24.97 24.53 9.39
CA PHE A 4 -24.22 23.46 8.68
C PHE A 4 -23.44 23.64 7.34
N TYR A 5 -22.12 23.42 7.47
CA TYR A 5 -21.22 22.49 6.74
C TYR A 5 -21.03 22.48 5.21
N THR A 6 -19.75 22.30 4.83
CA THR A 6 -19.28 21.89 3.48
C THR A 6 -18.35 20.68 3.57
N THR A 7 -18.51 19.70 2.67
CA THR A 7 -17.45 19.11 1.83
C THR A 7 -18.03 18.03 0.92
N SER A 8 -17.47 17.88 -0.29
CA SER A 8 -17.95 16.96 -1.32
C SER A 8 -16.78 16.22 -1.98
N THR A 9 -17.01 14.98 -2.39
CA THR A 9 -16.11 14.27 -3.32
C THR A 9 -16.90 13.19 -4.08
N PHE A 10 -16.74 13.14 -5.39
CA PHE A 10 -17.53 12.32 -6.31
C PHE A 10 -16.84 10.97 -6.64
N ALA A 11 -17.64 9.89 -6.66
CA ALA A 11 -17.90 8.98 -7.81
C ALA A 11 -16.73 8.38 -8.64
N THR A 12 -16.75 7.15 -9.22
CA THR A 12 -17.72 6.02 -9.23
C THR A 12 -17.09 4.77 -9.90
N LEU A 13 -17.27 3.58 -9.29
CA LEU A 13 -17.79 2.29 -9.84
C LEU A 13 -17.10 1.55 -11.06
N PRO A 14 -17.41 0.24 -11.34
CA PRO A 14 -16.39 -0.76 -11.76
C PRO A 14 -16.72 -1.58 -13.05
N ILE A 15 -15.88 -2.58 -13.43
CA ILE A 15 -16.25 -3.98 -13.82
C ILE A 15 -15.06 -4.83 -14.36
N ARG A 16 -15.22 -6.15 -14.15
CA ARG A 16 -14.41 -7.40 -14.34
C ARG A 16 -13.67 -7.78 -15.66
N LEU A 17 -12.59 -8.57 -15.46
CA LEU A 17 -12.18 -9.88 -16.08
C LEU A 17 -11.08 -10.03 -17.19
N LEU A 18 -10.14 -10.96 -16.88
CA LEU A 18 -9.38 -11.95 -17.71
C LEU A 18 -8.20 -11.53 -18.64
N GLY A 19 -7.03 -12.20 -18.46
CA GLY A 19 -5.93 -12.20 -19.45
C GLY A 19 -4.53 -12.73 -19.05
N LYS A 20 -4.38 -14.03 -18.71
CA LYS A 20 -3.19 -14.93 -18.89
C LYS A 20 -1.76 -14.34 -18.99
N SER A 21 -0.82 -14.62 -18.05
CA SER A 21 0.12 -15.80 -18.01
C SER A 21 1.06 -15.95 -19.22
N SER A 22 2.36 -16.28 -19.14
CA SER A 22 3.31 -16.58 -18.04
C SER A 22 4.66 -17.01 -18.63
N GLN A 23 5.80 -16.73 -18.00
CA GLN A 23 6.94 -17.67 -17.91
C GLN A 23 7.98 -17.22 -16.87
N ALA A 24 8.45 -18.15 -16.06
CA ALA A 24 9.54 -18.01 -15.08
C ALA A 24 10.71 -18.95 -15.50
N PRO A 25 11.86 -19.05 -14.78
CA PRO A 25 11.87 -19.60 -13.43
C PRO A 25 12.81 -18.91 -12.43
N LEU A 26 12.37 -18.87 -11.16
CA LEU A 26 13.25 -18.75 -9.99
C LEU A 26 13.18 -20.07 -9.22
N CYS A 27 14.32 -20.66 -8.88
CA CYS A 27 14.36 -21.92 -8.15
C CYS A 27 14.48 -21.72 -6.63
N ILE A 28 13.48 -22.29 -5.96
CA ILE A 28 13.34 -22.74 -4.56
C ILE A 28 14.68 -23.41 -4.08
N ALA A 29 15.14 -23.35 -2.82
CA ALA A 29 14.42 -23.71 -1.59
C ALA A 29 14.94 -23.12 -0.26
N LYS A 30 13.98 -23.04 0.67
CA LYS A 30 14.03 -23.14 2.15
C LYS A 30 15.17 -23.96 2.78
N TYR A 31 15.50 -23.61 4.04
CA TYR A 31 15.56 -24.58 5.15
C TYR A 31 15.24 -23.91 6.51
N GLU A 32 14.55 -24.64 7.38
CA GLU A 32 14.22 -24.30 8.79
C GLU A 32 15.03 -25.22 9.74
N GLY A 33 15.19 -24.84 11.01
CA GLY A 33 15.22 -25.84 12.11
C GLY A 33 16.45 -25.98 13.01
N SER A 34 16.24 -25.64 14.29
CA SER A 34 16.69 -26.29 15.55
C SER A 34 18.17 -26.44 15.99
N GLU A 35 18.42 -25.88 17.18
CA GLU A 35 19.02 -26.50 18.38
C GLU A 35 20.39 -27.22 18.33
N THR A 36 21.36 -26.75 19.14
CA THR A 36 21.64 -27.36 20.47
C THR A 36 22.68 -26.59 21.31
N LEU A 37 22.19 -25.87 22.32
CA LEU A 37 22.56 -25.90 23.75
C LEU A 37 23.97 -26.36 24.25
N LYS A 38 24.45 -25.64 25.29
CA LYS A 38 25.51 -25.94 26.32
C LYS A 38 26.96 -25.53 25.97
N HIS A 39 27.80 -25.01 26.90
CA HIS A 39 27.59 -24.35 28.21
C HIS A 39 28.94 -23.74 28.71
N LEU A 40 28.86 -22.87 29.73
CA LEU A 40 29.86 -22.64 30.81
C LEU A 40 31.18 -21.86 30.55
N HIS A 41 31.20 -20.66 31.13
CA HIS A 41 32.25 -20.06 31.99
C HIS A 41 33.73 -19.98 31.54
N MET A 42 34.17 -18.72 31.29
CA MET A 42 35.16 -17.94 32.07
C MET A 42 35.89 -18.64 33.26
N PRO A 43 37.15 -18.28 33.64
CA PRO A 43 37.68 -16.89 33.62
C PRO A 43 39.22 -16.69 33.49
N TYR A 44 39.68 -15.44 33.76
CA TYR A 44 40.97 -14.97 34.31
C TYR A 44 42.32 -15.13 33.53
N ARG A 45 42.72 -14.01 32.89
CA ARG A 45 43.82 -13.06 33.24
C ARG A 45 45.24 -13.53 33.62
N GLU A 46 46.20 -12.61 33.37
CA GLU A 46 47.56 -12.49 33.94
C GLU A 46 48.63 -13.50 33.43
N ASN A 47 49.92 -13.15 33.28
CA ASN A 47 50.59 -11.84 33.19
C ASN A 47 51.97 -11.99 32.50
N GLU A 48 52.55 -10.86 32.06
CA GLU A 48 53.99 -10.55 32.09
C GLU A 48 55.08 -11.45 31.41
N ASN A 49 55.79 -10.81 30.48
CA ASN A 49 57.23 -10.47 30.55
C ASN A 49 58.36 -11.23 29.78
N LEU A 50 59.24 -10.36 29.24
CA LEU A 50 60.71 -10.45 29.06
C LEU A 50 61.37 -11.15 27.84
N ASN A 51 62.01 -10.28 27.05
CA ASN A 51 63.39 -10.36 26.52
C ASN A 51 63.82 -11.38 25.45
N GLY A 52 64.59 -10.88 24.47
CA GLY A 52 65.58 -11.68 23.72
C GLY A 52 65.92 -11.15 22.33
N ARG A 53 67.02 -10.40 22.17
CA ARG A 53 67.51 -9.90 20.87
C ARG A 53 68.33 -10.94 20.08
N ALA A 54 68.42 -10.69 18.76
CA ALA A 54 69.38 -11.18 17.74
C ALA A 54 68.91 -12.39 16.91
N GLY A 55 69.12 -12.46 15.58
CA GLY A 55 69.68 -11.47 14.63
C GLY A 55 70.11 -12.15 13.31
N ARG A 56 70.25 -11.38 12.19
CA ARG A 56 70.71 -11.79 10.82
C ARG A 56 69.70 -12.64 10.01
N SER A 57 69.10 -12.09 8.93
CA SER A 57 69.51 -12.14 7.50
C SER A 57 69.21 -13.48 6.81
N THR A 58 68.61 -13.59 5.61
CA THR A 58 68.36 -12.63 4.50
C THR A 58 67.45 -13.28 3.43
N LEU A 59 66.66 -12.47 2.69
CA LEU A 59 65.98 -12.80 1.39
C LEU A 59 64.89 -13.91 1.47
N GLU A 60 63.80 -13.99 0.69
CA GLU A 60 63.05 -13.16 -0.29
C GLU A 60 61.69 -13.89 -0.52
N ASP A 61 60.54 -13.33 -0.92
CA ASP A 61 60.04 -11.94 -1.09
C ASP A 61 58.48 -11.99 -1.09
N VAL A 62 57.81 -10.91 -1.53
CA VAL A 62 56.40 -10.77 -1.94
C VAL A 62 55.37 -10.53 -0.81
N GLY A 63 54.84 -9.31 -0.74
CA GLY A 63 53.66 -8.99 0.07
C GLY A 63 53.50 -7.53 0.55
N VAL A 64 54.26 -6.56 0.03
CA VAL A 64 54.35 -5.21 0.62
C VAL A 64 53.15 -4.32 0.30
N ALA A 65 52.30 -4.06 1.30
CA ALA A 65 51.41 -2.90 1.33
C ALA A 65 52.25 -1.60 1.42
N ARG A 66 52.20 -0.76 0.38
CA ARG A 66 52.98 0.49 0.33
C ARG A 66 52.24 1.67 0.99
N THR A 67 52.70 2.04 2.17
CA THR A 67 52.49 3.35 2.78
C THR A 67 53.01 4.47 1.88
N LEU A 68 52.19 5.49 1.61
CA LEU A 68 52.56 6.66 0.82
C LEU A 68 53.51 7.59 1.62
N LYS A 69 54.79 7.61 1.23
CA LYS A 69 55.78 8.57 1.75
C LYS A 69 55.48 10.00 1.26
N ARG A 70 55.61 10.98 2.16
CA ARG A 70 55.67 12.41 1.82
C ARG A 70 56.95 12.70 1.01
N PRO A 71 56.90 13.36 -0.16
CA PRO A 71 58.09 13.82 -0.85
C PRO A 71 58.51 15.21 -0.34
N HIS A 72 59.73 15.33 0.19
CA HIS A 72 60.41 16.62 0.31
C HIS A 72 61.04 16.97 -1.05
N LEU A 73 60.65 18.08 -1.65
CA LEU A 73 61.22 18.52 -2.91
C LEU A 73 62.52 19.31 -2.65
N HIS A 74 63.66 18.61 -2.63
CA HIS A 74 64.97 19.26 -2.64
C HIS A 74 65.30 19.74 -4.06
N ILE A 75 65.42 21.06 -4.25
CA ILE A 75 66.09 21.66 -5.40
C ILE A 75 67.42 22.23 -4.89
N PRO A 76 68.59 21.83 -5.42
CA PRO A 76 69.87 22.24 -4.86
C PRO A 76 70.33 23.59 -5.41
N TYR A 77 70.21 24.65 -4.61
CA TYR A 77 71.02 25.87 -4.76
C TYR A 77 71.36 26.46 -3.38
N GLY A 78 72.60 26.92 -3.25
CA GLY A 78 73.22 27.70 -2.15
C GLY A 78 72.49 27.83 -0.81
N GLY A 79 73.08 27.28 0.26
CA GLY A 79 72.51 27.33 1.60
C GLY A 79 72.32 28.76 2.14
N ASN A 80 71.12 29.02 2.65
CA ASN A 80 70.81 30.10 3.58
C ASN A 80 69.70 29.62 4.54
N LYS A 81 69.70 30.10 5.78
CA LYS A 81 68.77 29.66 6.84
C LYS A 81 67.32 29.91 6.40
N SER A 82 66.52 28.85 6.28
CA SER A 82 65.25 28.88 5.56
C SER A 82 64.07 29.32 6.41
N VAL A 83 63.24 30.23 5.86
CA VAL A 83 61.81 30.25 6.20
C VAL A 83 61.22 28.90 5.79
N ASN A 84 60.45 28.26 6.67
CA ASN A 84 59.57 27.18 6.24
C ASN A 84 58.29 27.76 5.62
N VAL A 85 58.44 28.47 4.49
CA VAL A 85 57.29 28.68 3.60
C VAL A 85 56.88 27.30 3.11
N LEU A 86 55.71 26.82 3.54
CA LEU A 86 55.23 25.47 3.25
C LEU A 86 54.75 25.37 1.79
N ALA A 87 55.71 25.29 0.87
CA ALA A 87 55.46 24.96 -0.52
C ALA A 87 55.06 23.48 -0.63
N ARG A 88 53.76 23.18 -0.60
CA ARG A 88 53.25 21.82 -0.80
C ARG A 88 53.00 21.60 -2.29
N SER A 89 53.69 20.62 -2.87
CA SER A 89 53.45 20.17 -4.24
C SER A 89 52.72 18.82 -4.22
N HIS A 90 51.58 18.77 -4.89
CA HIS A 90 50.87 17.53 -5.17
C HIS A 90 50.78 17.32 -6.69
N ASN A 91 51.37 16.23 -7.17
CA ASN A 91 51.28 15.82 -8.56
C ASN A 91 49.97 15.03 -8.76
N PHE A 92 48.83 15.73 -8.87
CA PHE A 92 47.54 15.07 -9.12
C PHE A 92 47.37 14.59 -10.58
N ILE A 93 48.02 15.25 -11.54
CA ILE A 93 47.96 14.91 -12.98
C ILE A 93 48.94 13.77 -13.31
N HIS A 94 48.78 12.62 -12.64
CA HIS A 94 49.54 11.40 -12.93
C HIS A 94 48.67 10.14 -13.10
N ARG A 95 47.34 10.31 -13.14
CA ARG A 95 46.37 9.34 -13.63
C ARG A 95 45.45 10.02 -14.64
N ASP A 96 45.34 9.40 -15.81
CA ASP A 96 44.30 9.52 -16.85
C ASP A 96 44.04 10.88 -17.54
N ILE A 97 44.59 12.00 -17.08
CA ILE A 97 44.47 13.31 -17.77
C ILE A 97 45.67 13.54 -18.70
N MET A 98 45.41 13.85 -19.98
CA MET A 98 46.49 14.14 -20.94
C MET A 98 47.22 15.46 -20.62
N LEU A 99 48.52 15.38 -20.36
CA LEU A 99 49.42 16.53 -20.11
C LEU A 99 49.41 17.59 -21.24
N ALA A 100 49.08 17.21 -22.47
CA ALA A 100 48.97 18.13 -23.61
C ALA A 100 47.83 19.16 -23.47
N THR A 101 46.78 18.85 -22.70
CA THR A 101 45.52 19.63 -22.68
C THR A 101 45.58 20.84 -21.74
N VAL A 102 46.42 20.76 -20.70
CA VAL A 102 46.41 21.60 -19.48
C VAL A 102 46.35 23.12 -19.71
N ARG A 103 46.96 23.66 -20.78
CA ARG A 103 47.23 25.11 -20.89
C ARG A 103 46.05 25.99 -21.37
N LYS A 104 45.05 25.44 -22.05
CA LYS A 104 43.88 26.20 -22.58
C LYS A 104 42.53 25.71 -22.06
N THR A 105 42.51 24.63 -21.31
CA THR A 105 41.26 23.96 -20.92
C THR A 105 41.06 23.79 -19.41
N LEU A 106 42.09 24.10 -18.61
CA LEU A 106 42.04 24.03 -17.15
C LEU A 106 41.63 25.38 -16.55
N THR A 107 40.68 25.35 -15.63
CA THR A 107 40.26 26.49 -14.80
C THR A 107 40.29 26.10 -13.32
N LEU A 108 40.69 27.05 -12.47
CA LEU A 108 40.74 26.94 -11.02
C LEU A 108 40.14 28.22 -10.45
N GLU A 109 38.90 28.14 -9.98
CA GLU A 109 38.13 29.31 -9.52
C GLU A 109 38.30 29.56 -8.01
N SER A 110 38.43 28.48 -7.25
CA SER A 110 38.69 28.41 -5.80
C SER A 110 39.76 27.33 -5.53
N ASP A 111 40.10 27.11 -4.26
CA ASP A 111 40.88 25.96 -3.80
C ASP A 111 40.10 24.64 -3.73
N ARG A 112 38.81 24.64 -4.12
CA ARG A 112 37.92 23.46 -4.03
C ARG A 112 37.87 22.62 -5.28
N PHE A 113 37.84 23.22 -6.48
CA PHE A 113 37.64 22.46 -7.73
C PHE A 113 38.64 22.84 -8.83
N ILE A 114 39.24 21.81 -9.44
CA ILE A 114 39.91 21.93 -10.74
C ILE A 114 38.95 21.40 -11.80
N CYS A 115 38.67 22.20 -12.82
CA CYS A 115 37.89 21.81 -13.99
C CYS A 115 38.80 21.78 -15.22
N VAL A 116 38.83 20.68 -15.95
CA VAL A 116 39.62 20.48 -17.17
C VAL A 116 38.69 20.05 -18.29
N ARG A 117 38.74 20.71 -19.45
CA ARG A 117 38.09 20.20 -20.67
C ARG A 117 39.09 19.39 -21.47
N GLU A 118 38.68 18.25 -22.01
CA GLU A 118 39.53 17.40 -22.84
C GLU A 118 38.74 16.71 -23.95
N LYS A 119 39.46 16.15 -24.92
CA LYS A 119 38.89 15.39 -26.03
C LYS A 119 39.53 14.01 -26.04
N VAL A 120 38.78 12.98 -25.67
CA VAL A 120 39.24 11.59 -25.57
C VAL A 120 38.48 10.77 -26.60
N ASN A 121 39.18 10.02 -27.45
CA ASN A 121 38.58 9.21 -28.53
C ASN A 121 37.54 9.99 -29.35
N GLU A 122 37.91 11.20 -29.77
CA GLU A 122 37.09 12.21 -30.44
C GLU A 122 35.89 12.80 -29.65
N GLN A 123 35.56 12.27 -28.48
CA GLN A 123 34.49 12.79 -27.63
C GLN A 123 34.98 13.94 -26.73
N ASN A 124 34.28 15.07 -26.75
CA ASN A 124 34.53 16.18 -25.82
C ASN A 124 33.99 15.82 -24.42
N GLN A 125 34.80 16.00 -23.38
CA GLN A 125 34.39 15.83 -22.00
C GLN A 125 34.95 16.91 -21.06
N VAL A 126 34.27 17.07 -19.93
CA VAL A 126 34.67 17.91 -18.81
C VAL A 126 35.02 17.00 -17.63
N VAL A 127 36.22 17.18 -17.11
CA VAL A 127 36.78 16.46 -15.96
C VAL A 127 36.80 17.41 -14.77
N ILE A 128 36.23 16.98 -13.65
CA ILE A 128 36.13 17.78 -12.43
C ILE A 128 36.82 17.02 -11.30
N ILE A 129 37.82 17.67 -10.69
CA ILE A 129 38.56 17.16 -9.53
C ILE A 129 38.13 17.99 -8.33
N ASP A 130 37.48 17.35 -7.35
CA ASP A 130 37.27 17.95 -6.03
C ASP A 130 38.57 17.82 -5.23
N LEU A 131 39.18 18.93 -4.83
CA LEU A 131 40.46 18.94 -4.12
C LEU A 131 40.35 18.44 -2.67
N ALA A 132 39.14 18.31 -2.12
CA ALA A 132 38.92 17.64 -0.84
C ALA A 132 38.84 16.10 -0.96
N ASP A 133 38.48 15.58 -2.13
CA ASP A 133 38.49 14.14 -2.46
C ASP A 133 39.16 13.93 -3.83
N ALA A 134 40.44 14.28 -3.91
CA ALA A 134 41.19 14.30 -5.16
C ALA A 134 41.43 12.91 -5.79
N ASN A 135 40.98 11.84 -5.14
CA ASN A 135 40.98 10.48 -5.70
C ASN A 135 39.75 10.21 -6.58
N ASN A 136 38.66 10.97 -6.40
CA ASN A 136 37.37 10.75 -7.03
C ASN A 136 37.12 11.76 -8.15
N VAL A 137 37.71 11.46 -9.31
CA VAL A 137 37.66 12.33 -10.49
C VAL A 137 36.37 12.10 -11.28
N LEU A 138 35.59 13.17 -11.50
CA LEU A 138 34.32 13.10 -12.22
C LEU A 138 34.51 13.42 -13.70
N HIS A 139 34.35 12.42 -14.56
CA HIS A 139 34.31 12.58 -16.02
C HIS A 139 32.86 12.78 -16.49
N ARG A 140 32.60 13.80 -17.31
CA ARG A 140 31.28 14.11 -17.87
C ARG A 140 31.37 14.39 -19.38
N PRO A 141 30.64 13.66 -20.25
CA PRO A 141 30.66 13.89 -21.70
C PRO A 141 29.87 15.17 -22.05
N ILE A 142 30.54 16.31 -21.95
CA ILE A 142 29.99 17.66 -22.12
C ILE A 142 30.83 18.39 -23.17
N SER A 143 30.18 18.87 -24.23
CA SER A 143 30.82 19.69 -25.26
C SER A 143 30.61 21.18 -24.95
N ALA A 144 31.69 21.89 -24.58
CA ALA A 144 31.67 23.32 -24.26
C ALA A 144 33.02 24.00 -24.57
N ASP A 145 32.96 25.26 -25.00
CA ASP A 145 34.12 26.11 -25.30
C ASP A 145 34.84 26.59 -24.05
N SER A 146 34.09 26.71 -22.95
CA SER A 146 34.63 26.97 -21.61
C SER A 146 33.73 26.34 -20.56
N ALA A 147 34.33 25.94 -19.45
CA ALA A 147 33.66 25.42 -18.27
C ALA A 147 34.34 26.02 -17.03
N ILE A 148 33.58 26.54 -16.07
CA ILE A 148 34.08 27.04 -14.79
C ILE A 148 33.20 26.51 -13.65
N MET A 149 33.84 25.99 -12.60
CA MET A 149 33.15 25.53 -11.39
C MET A 149 32.86 26.70 -10.45
N HIS A 150 31.71 26.66 -9.79
CA HIS A 150 31.39 27.55 -8.67
C HIS A 150 32.43 27.40 -7.55
N PRO A 151 32.80 28.48 -6.82
CA PRO A 151 33.83 28.42 -5.78
C PRO A 151 33.62 27.32 -4.73
N HIS A 152 32.44 27.25 -4.10
CA HIS A 152 32.16 26.28 -3.03
C HIS A 152 31.23 25.10 -3.40
N GLN A 153 30.25 25.30 -4.29
CA GLN A 153 29.20 24.31 -4.58
C GLN A 153 29.50 23.49 -5.84
N LYS A 154 28.88 22.31 -5.99
CA LYS A 154 28.97 21.49 -7.22
C LYS A 154 28.08 22.02 -8.35
N ILE A 155 28.23 23.31 -8.66
CA ILE A 155 27.56 24.00 -9.76
C ILE A 155 28.59 24.29 -10.86
N LEU A 156 28.24 23.94 -12.09
CA LEU A 156 29.08 24.07 -13.28
C LEU A 156 28.47 25.09 -14.22
N ALA A 157 29.20 26.16 -14.54
CA ALA A 157 28.84 27.05 -15.62
C ALA A 157 29.57 26.63 -16.91
N LEU A 158 28.82 26.51 -18.00
CA LEU A 158 29.27 26.13 -19.34
C LEU A 158 29.01 27.25 -20.35
N LYS A 159 29.95 27.46 -21.26
CA LYS A 159 29.81 28.33 -22.44
C LYS A 159 29.89 27.47 -23.70
N ALA A 160 28.88 27.57 -24.57
CA ALA A 160 28.88 27.00 -25.91
C ALA A 160 28.47 28.10 -26.92
N GLY A 161 29.42 28.55 -27.74
CA GLY A 161 29.29 29.76 -28.56
C GLY A 161 28.97 30.97 -27.70
N ARG A 162 27.79 31.55 -27.93
CA ARG A 162 27.24 32.67 -27.14
C ARG A 162 26.26 32.24 -26.04
N THR A 163 25.96 30.94 -25.94
CA THR A 163 25.03 30.42 -24.93
C THR A 163 25.78 30.04 -23.66
N LEU A 164 25.39 30.68 -22.55
CA LEU A 164 25.78 30.32 -21.20
C LEU A 164 24.72 29.41 -20.58
N GLN A 165 25.15 28.37 -19.89
CA GLN A 165 24.29 27.42 -19.17
C GLN A 165 24.89 27.10 -17.81
N ILE A 166 24.07 27.08 -16.77
CA ILE A 166 24.48 26.75 -15.40
C ILE A 166 23.75 25.46 -15.01
N PHE A 167 24.51 24.45 -14.58
CA PHE A 167 24.01 23.15 -14.16
C PHE A 167 24.43 22.84 -12.73
N ASN A 168 23.51 22.32 -11.94
CA ASN A 168 23.83 21.68 -10.67
C ASN A 168 24.20 20.21 -10.97
N ILE A 169 25.41 19.79 -10.62
CA ILE A 169 25.94 18.45 -10.94
C ILE A 169 25.29 17.37 -10.07
N GLU A 170 24.90 17.71 -8.83
CA GLU A 170 24.32 16.77 -7.88
C GLU A 170 22.87 16.46 -8.21
N THR A 171 22.04 17.49 -8.43
CA THR A 171 20.64 17.32 -8.85
C THR A 171 20.49 16.97 -10.34
N LYS A 172 21.57 17.13 -11.13
CA LYS A 172 21.61 16.98 -12.60
C LYS A 172 20.64 17.94 -13.34
N GLN A 173 20.23 19.03 -12.69
CA GLN A 173 19.29 20.00 -13.25
C GLN A 173 20.01 21.24 -13.81
N LYS A 174 19.44 21.80 -14.89
CA LYS A 174 19.83 23.11 -15.41
C LYS A 174 19.24 24.19 -14.51
N VAL A 175 20.10 24.95 -13.84
CA VAL A 175 19.72 26.06 -12.94
C VAL A 175 19.33 27.30 -13.73
N LYS A 176 20.11 27.66 -14.74
CA LYS A 176 19.91 28.89 -15.51
C LYS A 176 20.51 28.77 -16.92
N SER A 177 20.02 29.58 -17.86
CA SER A 177 20.52 29.62 -19.24
C SER A 177 20.34 31.02 -19.81
N HIS A 178 21.29 31.50 -20.60
CA HIS A 178 21.21 32.79 -21.29
C HIS A 178 21.99 32.75 -22.61
N ALA A 179 21.48 33.38 -23.66
CA ALA A 179 22.21 33.57 -24.91
C ALA A 179 22.64 35.04 -25.03
N ASN A 180 23.95 35.28 -25.00
CA ASN A 180 24.51 36.62 -25.06
C ASN A 180 24.52 37.17 -26.49
N ASN A 181 24.38 38.49 -26.64
CA ASN A 181 24.37 39.12 -27.97
C ASN A 181 25.77 39.16 -28.59
N GLU A 182 26.78 39.49 -27.78
CA GLU A 182 28.20 39.57 -28.18
C GLU A 182 28.97 38.29 -27.79
N ASP A 183 30.15 38.09 -28.38
CA ASP A 183 31.03 37.00 -27.98
C ASP A 183 31.70 37.28 -26.63
N ILE A 184 31.72 36.26 -25.78
CA ILE A 184 32.28 36.33 -24.43
C ILE A 184 33.76 36.01 -24.50
N VAL A 185 34.61 37.02 -24.29
CA VAL A 185 36.08 36.93 -24.38
C VAL A 185 36.66 36.33 -23.10
N PHE A 186 36.12 36.70 -21.95
CA PHE A 186 36.53 36.21 -20.64
C PHE A 186 35.33 36.16 -19.70
N TRP A 187 35.38 35.27 -18.71
CA TRP A 187 34.37 35.15 -17.67
C TRP A 187 34.94 34.43 -16.45
N LYS A 188 34.41 34.76 -15.27
CA LYS A 188 34.91 34.26 -13.99
C LYS A 188 33.83 34.35 -12.91
N TRP A 189 33.82 33.46 -11.92
CA TRP A 189 33.06 33.71 -10.68
C TRP A 189 33.70 34.86 -9.90
N VAL A 190 32.89 35.88 -9.56
CA VAL A 190 33.35 37.04 -8.78
C VAL A 190 32.86 37.00 -7.33
N SER A 191 31.80 36.25 -7.07
CA SER A 191 31.30 35.84 -5.76
C SER A 191 30.64 34.46 -5.89
N ASP A 192 30.15 33.87 -4.80
CA ASP A 192 29.39 32.60 -4.88
C ASP A 192 28.10 32.74 -5.71
N THR A 193 27.51 33.93 -5.76
CA THR A 193 26.24 34.15 -6.47
C THR A 193 26.42 34.76 -7.85
N THR A 194 27.54 35.41 -8.16
CA THR A 194 27.68 36.23 -9.38
C THR A 194 28.82 35.76 -10.29
N ILE A 195 28.51 35.60 -11.57
CA ILE A 195 29.49 35.40 -12.66
C ILE A 195 29.76 36.76 -13.34
N GLY A 196 31.02 37.18 -13.38
CA GLY A 196 31.48 38.27 -14.21
C GLY A 196 31.70 37.81 -15.65
N ILE A 197 31.10 38.50 -16.62
CA ILE A 197 31.16 38.20 -18.06
C ILE A 197 31.78 39.41 -18.77
N VAL A 198 32.79 39.18 -19.61
CA VAL A 198 33.51 40.23 -20.33
C VAL A 198 33.38 39.97 -21.83
N THR A 199 32.76 40.90 -22.54
CA THR A 199 32.68 40.91 -24.01
C THR A 199 33.80 41.77 -24.60
N ASP A 200 33.82 41.99 -25.92
CA ASP A 200 34.77 42.92 -26.53
C ASP A 200 34.51 44.39 -26.15
N THR A 201 33.24 44.76 -25.88
CA THR A 201 32.85 46.15 -25.57
C THR A 201 32.60 46.43 -24.09
N SER A 202 32.12 45.45 -23.32
CA SER A 202 31.48 45.70 -22.02
C SER A 202 31.76 44.61 -20.99
N VAL A 203 31.49 44.92 -19.72
CA VAL A 203 31.52 43.96 -18.61
C VAL A 203 30.13 43.87 -17.99
N TYR A 204 29.69 42.64 -17.73
CA TYR A 204 28.39 42.28 -17.19
C TYR A 204 28.54 41.42 -15.93
N HIS A 205 27.54 41.47 -15.06
CA HIS A 205 27.38 40.57 -13.91
C HIS A 205 26.10 39.75 -14.10
N TRP A 206 26.19 38.45 -13.87
CA TRP A 206 25.06 37.53 -13.96
C TRP A 206 24.93 36.74 -12.66
N SER A 207 23.91 37.09 -11.87
CA SER A 207 23.59 36.39 -10.63
C SER A 207 22.88 35.05 -10.91
N ILE A 208 23.16 34.05 -10.07
CA ILE A 208 22.48 32.74 -10.06
C ILE A 208 21.36 32.67 -9.00
N SER A 209 21.25 33.66 -8.11
CA SER A 209 20.30 33.64 -6.98
C SER A 209 18.84 33.76 -7.41
N ASP A 210 18.60 34.38 -8.56
CA ASP A 210 17.29 34.52 -9.22
C ASP A 210 17.36 33.81 -10.57
N GLN A 211 16.36 33.01 -10.91
CA GLN A 211 16.31 32.25 -12.17
C GLN A 211 15.99 33.12 -13.39
N THR A 212 15.37 34.29 -13.20
CA THR A 212 14.78 35.10 -14.27
C THR A 212 15.71 36.18 -14.83
N THR A 213 16.63 36.71 -14.03
CA THR A 213 17.47 37.86 -14.40
C THR A 213 18.49 37.56 -15.49
N ALA A 214 18.49 38.35 -16.56
CA ALA A 214 19.56 38.36 -17.56
C ALA A 214 20.86 38.99 -17.00
N PRO A 215 22.04 38.77 -17.63
CA PRO A 215 23.27 39.49 -17.29
C PRO A 215 23.07 41.01 -17.36
N GLN A 216 23.45 41.71 -16.29
CA GLN A 216 23.34 43.16 -16.18
C GLN A 216 24.67 43.82 -16.52
N LYS A 217 24.66 44.84 -17.39
CA LYS A 217 25.88 45.60 -17.72
C LYS A 217 26.34 46.40 -16.51
N VAL A 218 27.63 46.36 -16.21
CA VAL A 218 28.24 47.09 -15.08
C VAL A 218 29.05 48.29 -15.57
N PHE A 219 29.87 48.12 -16.62
CA PHE A 219 30.64 49.20 -17.24
C PHE A 219 31.11 48.85 -18.67
N ASP A 220 31.47 49.86 -19.45
CA ASP A 220 32.13 49.73 -20.76
C ASP A 220 33.64 49.52 -20.64
N ARG A 221 34.23 48.66 -21.48
CA ARG A 221 35.68 48.44 -21.53
C ARG A 221 36.39 49.70 -21.98
N HIS A 222 37.34 50.18 -21.18
CA HIS A 222 38.10 51.37 -21.47
C HIS A 222 38.98 51.17 -22.72
N PRO A 223 39.15 52.16 -23.62
CA PRO A 223 39.90 52.00 -24.88
C PRO A 223 41.33 51.46 -24.74
N THR A 224 41.99 51.68 -23.60
CA THR A 224 43.33 51.12 -23.29
C THR A 224 43.36 49.60 -23.17
N LEU A 225 42.21 48.93 -23.04
CA LEU A 225 42.05 47.48 -23.03
C LEU A 225 41.63 46.92 -24.41
N SER A 226 41.48 47.76 -25.43
CA SER A 226 41.20 47.31 -26.80
C SER A 226 42.38 46.50 -27.34
N GLY A 227 42.08 45.37 -28.01
CA GLY A 227 43.10 44.44 -28.53
C GLY A 227 43.95 43.72 -27.45
N THR A 228 43.64 43.88 -26.15
CA THR A 228 44.34 43.15 -25.08
C THR A 228 43.71 41.78 -24.83
N GLN A 229 44.54 40.79 -24.51
CA GLN A 229 44.08 39.52 -23.97
C GLN A 229 43.68 39.72 -22.51
N ILE A 230 42.38 39.61 -22.19
CA ILE A 230 41.92 39.62 -20.81
C ILE A 230 42.46 38.38 -20.08
N ILE A 231 43.08 38.61 -18.91
CA ILE A 231 43.67 37.55 -18.08
C ILE A 231 43.01 37.42 -16.70
N ASN A 232 42.37 38.48 -16.20
CA ASN A 232 41.68 38.41 -14.93
C ASN A 232 40.61 39.51 -14.80
N TYR A 233 39.63 39.24 -13.95
CA TYR A 233 38.62 40.20 -13.52
C TYR A 233 38.39 39.98 -12.02
N ARG A 234 38.45 41.04 -11.23
CA ARG A 234 38.26 40.99 -9.78
C ARG A 234 37.31 42.07 -9.30
N VAL A 235 36.70 41.79 -8.16
CA VAL A 235 35.69 42.64 -7.51
C VAL A 235 36.05 42.72 -6.02
N SER A 236 35.80 43.87 -5.38
CA SER A 236 35.96 44.03 -3.93
C SER A 236 34.85 43.29 -3.18
N GLY A 237 35.06 42.98 -1.89
CA GLY A 237 34.10 42.19 -1.10
C GLY A 237 32.71 42.81 -0.93
N ASP A 238 32.57 44.11 -1.21
CA ASP A 238 31.33 44.89 -1.20
C ASP A 238 30.75 45.17 -2.61
N GLU A 239 31.33 44.58 -3.66
CA GLU A 239 30.99 44.79 -5.07
C GLU A 239 31.01 46.25 -5.57
N LYS A 240 31.72 47.15 -4.87
CA LYS A 240 31.84 48.57 -5.25
C LYS A 240 32.99 48.88 -6.19
N TRP A 241 34.09 48.15 -6.09
CA TRP A 241 35.28 48.33 -6.91
C TRP A 241 35.54 47.10 -7.76
N LEU A 242 35.81 47.33 -9.03
CA LEU A 242 35.93 46.28 -10.04
C LEU A 242 37.17 46.56 -10.86
N VAL A 243 38.03 45.56 -11.06
CA VAL A 243 39.25 45.70 -11.86
C VAL A 243 39.31 44.65 -12.96
N LEU A 244 39.35 45.13 -14.21
CA LEU A 244 39.56 44.31 -15.39
C LEU A 244 41.03 44.39 -15.82
N ILE A 245 41.69 43.25 -16.01
CA ILE A 245 43.13 43.14 -16.29
C ILE A 245 43.34 42.46 -17.64
N GLY A 246 44.04 43.13 -18.55
CA GLY A 246 44.44 42.61 -19.85
C GLY A 246 45.93 42.78 -20.12
N ILE A 247 46.50 41.93 -20.98
CA ILE A 247 47.89 42.03 -21.43
C ILE A 247 47.98 42.10 -22.95
N SER A 248 49.02 42.76 -23.45
CA SER A 248 49.36 42.80 -24.88
C SER A 248 50.87 42.68 -25.11
N GLY A 249 51.26 42.16 -26.27
CA GLY A 249 52.67 42.08 -26.67
C GLY A 249 53.13 43.40 -27.28
N ASN A 250 54.20 43.99 -26.75
CA ASN A 250 54.79 45.22 -27.29
C ASN A 250 55.73 44.91 -28.48
N ASN A 251 55.18 44.30 -29.54
CA ASN A 251 55.97 43.93 -30.72
C ASN A 251 56.44 45.16 -31.53
N ASN A 252 55.78 46.32 -31.37
CA ASN A 252 55.97 47.50 -32.22
C ASN A 252 56.97 48.52 -31.65
N ASN A 253 57.46 48.35 -30.41
CA ASN A 253 58.41 49.28 -29.79
C ASN A 253 59.55 48.51 -29.08
N PRO A 254 60.76 48.43 -29.67
CA PRO A 254 61.89 47.67 -29.11
C PRO A 254 62.38 48.14 -27.73
N SER A 255 62.10 49.37 -27.32
CA SER A 255 62.48 49.92 -26.02
C SER A 255 61.44 49.69 -24.91
N ALA A 256 60.24 49.20 -25.27
CA ALA A 256 59.20 48.88 -24.30
C ALA A 256 59.35 47.47 -23.74
N PHE A 257 58.94 47.26 -22.49
CA PHE A 257 58.93 45.92 -21.89
C PHE A 257 58.01 44.98 -22.67
N LYS A 258 58.44 43.74 -22.90
CA LYS A 258 57.88 42.81 -23.90
C LYS A 258 56.37 42.53 -23.77
N VAL A 259 55.84 42.55 -22.54
CA VAL A 259 54.41 42.34 -22.26
C VAL A 259 53.88 43.54 -21.50
N LYS A 260 53.00 44.34 -22.11
CA LYS A 260 52.31 45.44 -21.44
C LYS A 260 51.14 44.89 -20.63
N GLY A 261 51.07 45.26 -19.35
CA GLY A 261 49.90 45.03 -18.51
C GLY A 261 49.02 46.28 -18.49
N SER A 262 47.72 46.14 -18.74
CA SER A 262 46.77 47.25 -18.72
C SER A 262 45.56 46.86 -17.88
N MET A 263 45.11 47.78 -17.04
CA MET A 263 44.01 47.57 -16.11
C MET A 263 43.01 48.72 -16.22
N GLN A 264 41.75 48.40 -15.97
CA GLN A 264 40.68 49.37 -15.77
C GLN A 264 40.13 49.15 -14.36
N LEU A 265 40.37 50.11 -13.47
CA LEU A 265 39.77 50.16 -12.14
C LEU A 265 38.49 50.99 -12.23
N TYR A 266 37.33 50.39 -11.95
CA TYR A 266 36.03 51.02 -11.99
C TYR A 266 35.41 51.11 -10.60
N SER A 267 34.83 52.27 -10.28
CA SER A 267 34.05 52.49 -9.06
C SER A 267 32.57 52.55 -9.42
N ARG A 268 31.80 51.59 -8.91
CA ARG A 268 30.35 51.46 -9.14
C ARG A 268 29.57 52.64 -8.57
N ASP A 269 29.91 53.06 -7.34
CA ASP A 269 29.29 54.21 -6.66
C ASP A 269 29.52 55.54 -7.38
N ARG A 270 30.70 55.71 -8.01
CA ARG A 270 31.08 56.95 -8.71
C ARG A 270 30.75 56.93 -10.20
N GLY A 271 30.53 55.76 -10.79
CA GLY A 271 30.34 55.59 -12.24
C GLY A 271 31.60 55.89 -13.08
N VAL A 272 32.80 55.89 -12.48
CA VAL A 272 34.05 56.32 -13.14
C VAL A 272 35.04 55.18 -13.30
N SER A 273 35.67 55.12 -14.48
CA SER A 273 36.79 54.23 -14.80
C SER A 273 38.13 54.96 -14.77
N GLN A 274 39.15 54.35 -14.18
CA GLN A 274 40.53 54.81 -14.21
C GLN A 274 41.42 53.76 -14.92
N PRO A 275 42.11 54.12 -16.02
CA PRO A 275 43.13 53.26 -16.62
C PRO A 275 44.41 53.26 -15.77
N ILE A 276 44.97 52.07 -15.53
CA ILE A 276 46.19 51.87 -14.74
C ILE A 276 47.10 50.88 -15.49
N GLU A 277 48.40 51.15 -15.56
CA GLU A 277 49.37 50.16 -16.06
C GLU A 277 49.70 49.15 -14.95
N GLY A 278 49.46 47.87 -15.20
CA GLY A 278 49.64 46.81 -14.21
C GLY A 278 49.37 45.42 -14.75
N HIS A 279 50.05 44.42 -14.19
CA HIS A 279 50.02 43.04 -14.66
C HIS A 279 49.20 42.12 -13.75
N ALA A 280 49.21 42.37 -12.45
CA ALA A 280 48.43 41.62 -11.46
C ALA A 280 47.96 42.56 -10.35
N ALA A 281 46.73 42.36 -9.87
CA ALA A 281 46.15 43.16 -8.79
C ALA A 281 45.22 42.33 -7.90
N ALA A 282 44.94 42.85 -6.70
CA ALA A 282 43.99 42.31 -5.74
C ALA A 282 43.38 43.44 -4.89
N PHE A 283 42.18 43.19 -4.37
CA PHE A 283 41.59 43.98 -3.30
C PHE A 283 41.85 43.30 -1.96
N ALA A 284 41.96 44.09 -0.90
CA ALA A 284 42.14 43.61 0.46
C ALA A 284 41.48 44.58 1.45
N GLU A 285 41.16 44.09 2.64
CA GLU A 285 40.75 44.92 3.76
C GLU A 285 41.71 44.68 4.93
N LEU A 286 42.15 45.75 5.59
CA LEU A 286 43.12 45.69 6.66
C LEU A 286 42.68 46.61 7.80
N LYS A 287 42.45 46.06 8.99
CA LYS A 287 42.23 46.90 10.17
C LYS A 287 43.59 47.40 10.68
N LEU A 288 43.79 48.70 10.61
CA LEU A 288 44.99 49.39 11.10
C LEU A 288 44.82 49.79 12.57
N ASP A 289 45.94 49.92 13.29
CA ASP A 289 45.92 50.35 14.69
C ASP A 289 45.33 51.77 14.81
N GLY A 290 44.37 51.93 15.73
CA GLY A 290 43.65 53.19 15.95
C GLY A 290 42.48 53.46 14.99
N HIS A 291 42.31 52.68 13.92
CA HIS A 291 41.16 52.82 13.02
C HIS A 291 39.91 52.12 13.57
N GLN A 292 38.76 52.79 13.46
CA GLN A 292 37.47 52.19 13.82
C GLN A 292 37.01 51.15 12.80
N LYS A 293 37.23 51.42 11.50
CA LYS A 293 36.82 50.55 10.39
C LYS A 293 38.02 49.88 9.69
N PRO A 294 37.83 48.71 9.05
CA PRO A 294 38.85 48.17 8.15
C PRO A 294 39.12 49.12 6.99
N THR A 295 40.38 49.44 6.75
CA THR A 295 40.82 50.22 5.58
C THR A 295 40.77 49.33 4.35
N LYS A 296 40.07 49.78 3.32
CA LYS A 296 39.99 49.08 2.03
C LYS A 296 41.19 49.47 1.16
N LEU A 297 41.89 48.46 0.67
CA LEU A 297 43.14 48.61 -0.07
C LEU A 297 43.01 47.96 -1.45
N PHE A 298 43.46 48.69 -2.47
CA PHE A 298 43.74 48.14 -3.80
C PHE A 298 45.26 48.01 -3.93
N THR A 299 45.72 46.79 -4.21
CA THR A 299 47.15 46.51 -4.44
C THR A 299 47.37 45.96 -5.84
N PHE A 300 48.43 46.44 -6.50
CA PHE A 300 48.78 45.99 -7.85
C PHE A 300 50.28 46.04 -8.11
N ALA A 301 50.74 45.11 -8.94
CA ALA A 301 52.13 45.01 -9.36
C ALA A 301 52.26 45.21 -10.87
N VAL A 302 53.31 45.92 -11.26
CA VAL A 302 53.64 46.23 -12.65
C VAL A 302 55.13 46.03 -12.90
N ARG A 303 55.50 45.56 -14.10
CA ARG A 303 56.88 45.64 -14.61
C ARG A 303 56.91 46.38 -15.94
N THR A 304 57.59 47.52 -15.96
CA THR A 304 57.82 48.35 -17.15
C THR A 304 59.29 48.25 -17.57
N ALA A 305 59.69 49.04 -18.58
CA ALA A 305 61.10 49.16 -18.96
C ALA A 305 61.95 49.90 -17.89
N THR A 306 61.32 50.69 -17.01
CA THR A 306 62.02 51.49 -15.97
C THR A 306 62.17 50.76 -14.64
N GLY A 307 61.53 49.60 -14.47
CA GLY A 307 61.61 48.78 -13.25
C GLY A 307 60.32 48.00 -12.99
N ALA A 308 60.23 47.37 -11.82
CA ALA A 308 59.01 46.76 -11.36
C ALA A 308 58.61 47.30 -9.99
N LYS A 309 57.32 47.57 -9.78
CA LYS A 309 56.79 48.16 -8.55
C LYS A 309 55.53 47.44 -8.09
N LEU A 310 55.39 47.35 -6.77
CA LEU A 310 54.18 47.01 -6.04
C LEU A 310 53.60 48.30 -5.47
N HIS A 311 52.34 48.58 -5.80
CA HIS A 311 51.58 49.69 -5.26
C HIS A 311 50.51 49.18 -4.30
N ILE A 312 50.31 49.92 -3.21
CA ILE A 312 49.23 49.70 -2.24
C ILE A 312 48.59 51.06 -1.98
N VAL A 313 47.30 51.19 -2.30
CA VAL A 313 46.53 52.44 -2.20
C VAL A 313 45.22 52.21 -1.47
N GLU A 314 44.76 53.21 -0.73
CA GLU A 314 43.41 53.23 -0.16
C GLU A 314 42.36 53.43 -1.25
N ILE A 315 41.21 52.77 -1.08
CA ILE A 315 39.99 53.00 -1.86
C ILE A 315 38.85 53.28 -0.88
N ASP A 316 37.94 54.19 -1.25
CA ASP A 316 36.83 54.66 -0.40
C ASP A 316 37.19 54.94 1.07
N HIS A 317 38.16 55.83 1.25
CA HIS A 317 38.51 56.41 2.54
C HIS A 317 37.27 56.94 3.30
N THR A 318 37.14 56.59 4.58
CA THR A 318 36.04 57.04 5.45
C THR A 318 36.54 57.74 6.71
N ALA A 319 36.23 59.03 6.84
CA ALA A 319 36.39 59.77 8.10
C ALA A 319 35.58 59.12 9.24
N PRO A 320 36.01 59.23 10.51
CA PRO A 320 37.11 60.06 11.02
C PRO A 320 38.49 59.41 11.04
N ASP A 321 38.62 58.15 10.58
CA ASP A 321 39.91 57.46 10.53
C ASP A 321 40.91 58.22 9.62
N PRO A 322 42.24 58.18 9.86
CA PRO A 322 43.22 58.87 9.03
C PRO A 322 43.47 58.13 7.69
N PRO A 323 43.83 58.84 6.61
CA PRO A 323 44.04 58.21 5.30
C PRO A 323 45.33 57.37 5.26
N PHE A 324 45.26 56.21 4.60
CA PHE A 324 46.41 55.31 4.47
C PHE A 324 47.43 55.85 3.46
N ALA A 325 48.65 56.06 3.94
CA ALA A 325 49.76 56.57 3.14
C ALA A 325 50.18 55.57 2.04
N LYS A 326 49.82 55.89 0.78
CA LYS A 326 50.16 55.12 -0.43
C LYS A 326 51.58 54.56 -0.40
N LYS A 327 51.71 53.24 -0.54
CA LYS A 327 53.00 52.56 -0.68
C LYS A 327 53.34 52.32 -2.15
N ALA A 328 54.62 52.44 -2.47
CA ALA A 328 55.18 52.14 -3.78
C ALA A 328 56.58 51.54 -3.54
N VAL A 329 56.68 50.22 -3.60
CA VAL A 329 57.90 49.47 -3.27
C VAL A 329 58.38 48.71 -4.50
N ASP A 330 59.70 48.61 -4.68
CA ASP A 330 60.26 47.94 -5.85
C ASP A 330 60.12 46.40 -5.74
N VAL A 331 59.77 45.76 -6.86
CA VAL A 331 59.69 44.31 -6.98
C VAL A 331 61.00 43.80 -7.58
N TYR A 332 61.75 43.04 -6.79
CA TYR A 332 63.03 42.48 -7.23
C TYR A 332 62.80 41.41 -8.31
N PHE A 333 63.57 41.48 -9.40
CA PHE A 333 63.70 40.41 -10.39
C PHE A 333 65.19 40.12 -10.59
N PRO A 334 65.64 38.85 -10.52
CA PRO A 334 67.04 38.53 -10.72
C PRO A 334 67.48 38.82 -12.17
N PRO A 335 68.76 39.11 -12.44
CA PRO A 335 69.25 39.50 -13.77
C PRO A 335 68.92 38.49 -14.88
N GLU A 336 68.91 37.20 -14.55
CA GLU A 336 68.54 36.10 -15.46
C GLU A 336 67.07 36.17 -15.93
N ALA A 337 66.19 36.78 -15.11
CA ALA A 337 64.75 36.86 -15.32
C ALA A 337 64.34 38.14 -16.08
N THR A 338 65.08 38.51 -17.13
CA THR A 338 64.87 39.73 -17.94
C THR A 338 63.44 39.92 -18.45
N ASN A 339 62.81 38.84 -18.91
CA ASN A 339 61.46 38.84 -19.51
C ASN A 339 60.36 38.34 -18.56
N ASP A 340 60.67 38.15 -17.27
CA ASP A 340 59.71 37.73 -16.27
C ASP A 340 58.81 38.90 -15.83
N PHE A 341 57.60 38.65 -15.37
CA PHE A 341 56.67 39.70 -14.93
C PHE A 341 55.61 39.13 -13.96
N PRO A 342 54.92 39.97 -13.16
CA PRO A 342 53.84 39.52 -12.30
C PRO A 342 52.70 38.88 -13.11
N VAL A 343 52.20 37.71 -12.70
CA VAL A 343 51.11 37.00 -13.39
C VAL A 343 49.88 36.87 -12.50
N ALA A 344 50.09 36.62 -11.20
CA ALA A 344 49.00 36.50 -10.24
C ALA A 344 49.37 37.15 -8.92
N MET A 345 48.35 37.66 -8.24
CA MET A 345 48.45 38.27 -6.91
C MET A 345 47.30 37.74 -6.06
N GLN A 346 47.55 37.39 -4.79
CA GLN A 346 46.51 37.14 -3.79
C GLN A 346 46.89 37.84 -2.49
N VAL A 347 45.93 38.12 -1.62
CA VAL A 347 46.21 38.77 -0.33
C VAL A 347 45.60 37.95 0.80
N SER A 348 46.44 37.60 1.77
CA SER A 348 46.07 36.89 2.98
C SER A 348 45.24 37.80 3.89
N LYS A 349 43.92 37.55 4.00
CA LYS A 349 43.04 38.32 4.88
C LYS A 349 43.47 38.21 6.36
N LYS A 350 43.84 37.01 6.82
CA LYS A 350 44.37 36.78 8.18
C LYS A 350 45.72 37.46 8.44
N HIS A 351 46.68 37.31 7.53
CA HIS A 351 48.06 37.72 7.81
C HIS A 351 48.40 39.15 7.35
N GLY A 352 47.59 39.75 6.46
CA GLY A 352 47.93 41.01 5.80
C GLY A 352 49.17 40.87 4.92
N ILE A 353 49.28 39.78 4.15
CA ILE A 353 50.43 39.48 3.27
C ILE A 353 49.97 39.34 1.82
N VAL A 354 50.63 40.07 0.92
CA VAL A 354 50.47 39.97 -0.53
C VAL A 354 51.37 38.87 -1.06
N TYR A 355 50.77 37.81 -1.63
CA TYR A 355 51.45 36.79 -2.41
C TYR A 355 51.48 37.21 -3.88
N LEU A 356 52.68 37.33 -4.46
CA LEU A 356 52.89 37.71 -5.85
C LEU A 356 53.63 36.61 -6.60
N VAL A 357 52.99 36.05 -7.64
CA VAL A 357 53.57 35.00 -8.50
C VAL A 357 54.00 35.58 -9.84
N THR A 358 55.22 35.26 -10.27
CA THR A 358 55.77 35.70 -11.55
C THR A 358 55.64 34.66 -12.66
N LYS A 359 55.85 35.08 -13.91
CA LYS A 359 55.79 34.24 -15.11
C LYS A 359 56.77 33.07 -15.09
N TYR A 360 57.95 33.26 -14.50
CA TYR A 360 59.01 32.25 -14.41
C TYR A 360 58.92 31.38 -13.14
N GLY A 361 57.86 31.55 -12.34
CA GLY A 361 57.57 30.72 -11.17
C GLY A 361 58.27 31.18 -9.88
N PHE A 362 58.62 32.46 -9.77
CA PHE A 362 58.99 33.07 -8.49
C PHE A 362 57.73 33.40 -7.69
N ILE A 363 57.83 33.28 -6.37
CA ILE A 363 56.88 33.79 -5.38
C ILE A 363 57.55 34.89 -4.58
N HIS A 364 56.83 35.97 -4.32
CA HIS A 364 57.22 37.04 -3.41
C HIS A 364 56.11 37.24 -2.39
N LEU A 365 56.50 37.43 -1.13
CA LEU A 365 55.61 37.77 -0.02
C LEU A 365 55.94 39.20 0.41
N TYR A 366 54.95 40.08 0.42
CA TYR A 366 55.06 41.46 0.90
C TYR A 366 54.06 41.70 2.03
N ASP A 367 54.43 42.47 3.04
CA ASP A 367 53.48 42.97 4.03
C ASP A 367 52.57 44.04 3.40
N LEU A 368 51.26 43.94 3.65
CA LEU A 368 50.24 44.81 3.06
C LEU A 368 50.24 46.22 3.66
N GLU A 369 50.69 46.40 4.90
CA GLU A 369 50.69 47.68 5.60
C GLU A 369 51.88 48.57 5.19
N SER A 370 53.09 48.00 5.30
CA SER A 370 54.34 48.70 5.02
C SER A 370 54.78 48.59 3.55
N GLY A 371 54.37 47.53 2.85
CA GLY A 371 54.94 47.14 1.56
C GLY A 371 56.30 46.42 1.68
N ALA A 372 56.79 46.10 2.88
CA ALA A 372 58.08 45.45 3.07
C ALA A 372 58.12 44.03 2.46
N CYS A 373 59.21 43.69 1.77
CA CYS A 373 59.40 42.33 1.26
C CYS A 373 59.80 41.38 2.41
N VAL A 374 59.00 40.34 2.61
CA VAL A 374 59.20 39.34 3.67
C VAL A 374 59.98 38.14 3.15
N TYR A 375 59.64 37.65 1.97
CA TYR A 375 60.27 36.46 1.38
C TYR A 375 60.21 36.49 -0.14
N MET A 376 61.23 35.93 -0.81
CA MET A 376 61.23 35.67 -2.24
C MET A 376 61.96 34.37 -2.55
N ASN A 377 61.41 33.54 -3.44
CA ASN A 377 62.07 32.31 -3.90
C ASN A 377 61.45 31.80 -5.21
N ARG A 378 62.12 30.89 -5.92
CA ARG A 378 61.56 30.18 -7.08
C ARG A 378 60.90 28.87 -6.63
N ILE A 379 59.57 28.79 -6.80
CA ILE A 379 58.76 27.62 -6.42
C ILE A 379 58.43 26.69 -7.60
N SER A 380 58.60 27.17 -8.83
CA SER A 380 58.32 26.39 -10.03
C SER A 380 59.32 26.72 -11.14
N GLY A 381 59.76 25.69 -11.87
CA GLY A 381 60.48 25.87 -13.14
C GLY A 381 59.57 26.36 -14.26
N GLU A 382 58.28 26.03 -14.18
CA GLU A 382 57.24 26.38 -15.15
C GLU A 382 56.36 27.53 -14.69
N THR A 383 55.75 28.23 -15.64
CA THR A 383 54.69 29.21 -15.35
C THR A 383 53.53 28.55 -14.61
N ILE A 384 53.20 29.10 -13.44
CA ILE A 384 51.89 28.94 -12.78
C ILE A 384 50.91 29.85 -13.54
N PHE A 385 49.93 29.27 -14.22
CA PHE A 385 49.11 30.00 -15.19
C PHE A 385 47.70 30.31 -14.70
N VAL A 386 47.25 29.63 -13.64
CA VAL A 386 45.99 29.89 -12.94
C VAL A 386 46.23 29.76 -11.43
N THR A 387 45.55 30.61 -10.65
CA THR A 387 45.69 30.68 -9.20
C THR A 387 44.39 31.08 -8.53
N ALA A 388 44.11 30.51 -7.35
CA ALA A 388 43.03 30.93 -6.46
C ALA A 388 43.60 31.35 -5.09
N GLU A 389 42.77 31.98 -4.26
CA GLU A 389 43.02 32.08 -2.82
C GLU A 389 42.95 30.65 -2.23
N HIS A 390 43.83 30.32 -1.30
CA HIS A 390 43.81 29.04 -0.58
C HIS A 390 43.27 29.31 0.83
N GLU A 391 41.95 29.30 0.96
CA GLU A 391 41.22 29.81 2.13
C GLU A 391 41.61 29.04 3.39
N ALA A 392 41.72 27.71 3.29
CA ALA A 392 42.08 26.81 4.38
C ALA A 392 43.43 27.13 5.06
N THR A 393 44.34 27.84 4.37
CA THR A 393 45.65 28.25 4.93
C THR A 393 45.92 29.75 4.80
N ASN A 394 44.92 30.53 4.36
CA ASN A 394 45.07 31.95 4.03
C ASN A 394 46.26 32.21 3.09
N GLY A 395 46.42 31.33 2.09
CA GLY A 395 47.56 31.25 1.17
C GLY A 395 47.19 31.51 -0.28
N ILE A 396 48.05 31.07 -1.19
CA ILE A 396 47.80 30.99 -2.63
C ILE A 396 47.94 29.54 -3.10
N ILE A 397 47.04 29.11 -3.98
CA ILE A 397 47.11 27.83 -4.70
C ILE A 397 47.10 28.10 -6.19
N GLY A 398 47.82 27.29 -6.98
CA GLY A 398 47.85 27.42 -8.43
C GLY A 398 48.37 26.19 -9.15
N VAL A 399 48.11 26.14 -10.46
CA VAL A 399 48.52 25.03 -11.33
C VAL A 399 49.58 25.51 -12.32
N ASN A 400 50.69 24.76 -12.43
CA ASN A 400 51.73 25.03 -13.40
C ASN A 400 51.54 24.23 -14.71
N LYS A 401 52.26 24.59 -15.78
CA LYS A 401 52.15 23.92 -17.09
C LYS A 401 52.46 22.41 -17.08
N LYS A 402 53.15 21.90 -16.06
CA LYS A 402 53.42 20.47 -15.85
C LYS A 402 52.27 19.74 -15.14
N GLY A 403 51.17 20.42 -14.85
CA GLY A 403 50.04 19.85 -14.12
C GLY A 403 50.26 19.72 -12.61
N GLN A 404 51.31 20.35 -12.07
CA GLN A 404 51.57 20.33 -10.63
C GLN A 404 50.66 21.33 -9.94
N VAL A 405 49.93 20.87 -8.93
CA VAL A 405 49.15 21.74 -8.05
C VAL A 405 50.06 22.14 -6.90
N LEU A 406 50.38 23.43 -6.84
CA LEU A 406 51.30 24.04 -5.90
C LEU A 406 50.51 24.96 -4.97
N SER A 407 50.66 24.79 -3.66
CA SER A 407 50.17 25.77 -2.69
C SER A 407 51.32 26.36 -1.88
N VAL A 408 51.16 27.63 -1.50
CA VAL A 408 52.10 28.40 -0.70
C VAL A 408 51.33 29.13 0.38
N ASN A 409 51.73 28.94 1.62
CA ASN A 409 51.18 29.64 2.77
C ASN A 409 52.29 30.02 3.75
N VAL A 410 51.97 30.98 4.62
CA VAL A 410 52.79 31.35 5.79
C VAL A 410 52.76 30.21 6.80
N ASP A 411 53.92 29.90 7.39
CA ASP A 411 54.02 29.08 8.58
C ASP A 411 53.97 29.99 9.82
N GLU A 412 52.85 29.89 10.54
CA GLU A 412 52.52 30.73 11.69
C GLU A 412 53.51 30.58 12.86
N GLN A 413 54.28 29.48 12.93
CA GLN A 413 55.27 29.25 13.98
C GLN A 413 56.63 29.88 13.68
N THR A 414 57.03 29.95 12.41
CA THR A 414 58.39 30.38 12.01
C THR A 414 58.47 31.78 11.43
N ILE A 415 57.35 32.36 10.97
CA ILE A 415 57.34 33.67 10.32
C ILE A 415 57.82 34.82 11.21
N VAL A 416 57.33 34.91 12.46
CA VAL A 416 57.74 35.96 13.41
C VAL A 416 59.21 35.78 13.83
N PRO A 417 59.68 34.58 14.25
CA PRO A 417 61.10 34.32 14.48
C PRO A 417 62.00 34.62 13.28
N TYR A 418 61.54 34.40 12.05
CA TYR A 418 62.32 34.71 10.84
C TYR A 418 62.43 36.22 10.60
N ILE A 419 61.33 36.97 10.75
CA ILE A 419 61.34 38.44 10.59
C ILE A 419 62.28 39.07 11.64
N LEU A 420 62.27 38.55 12.89
CA LEU A 420 63.18 38.97 13.94
C LEU A 420 64.65 38.60 13.64
N ASN A 421 64.94 37.32 13.39
CA ASN A 421 66.33 36.84 13.37
C ASN A 421 67.03 36.95 12.00
N THR A 422 66.28 37.06 10.89
CA THR A 422 66.84 37.05 9.53
C THR A 422 66.60 38.35 8.78
N LEU A 423 65.40 38.95 8.90
CA LEU A 423 65.14 40.28 8.32
C LEU A 423 65.55 41.42 9.26
N ASN A 424 65.80 41.12 10.54
CA ASN A 424 66.12 42.10 11.60
C ASN A 424 65.12 43.27 11.68
N ASN A 425 63.82 42.97 11.51
CA ASN A 425 62.75 43.97 11.49
C ASN A 425 61.79 43.77 12.67
N THR A 426 62.13 44.37 13.80
CA THR A 426 61.37 44.24 15.05
C THR A 426 59.97 44.86 14.97
N GLU A 427 59.79 45.99 14.28
CA GLU A 427 58.48 46.63 14.11
C GLU A 427 57.52 45.74 13.32
N LEU A 428 57.97 45.19 12.18
CA LEU A 428 57.15 44.30 11.36
C LEU A 428 56.79 43.00 12.11
N ALA A 429 57.75 42.43 12.85
CA ALA A 429 57.51 41.24 13.65
C ALA A 429 56.45 41.49 14.74
N PHE A 430 56.54 42.63 15.44
CA PHE A 430 55.58 43.03 16.47
C PHE A 430 54.18 43.25 15.89
N LYS A 431 54.07 44.06 14.84
CA LYS A 431 52.79 44.32 14.15
C LYS A 431 52.16 43.06 13.58
N MET A 432 52.95 42.20 12.91
CA MET A 432 52.45 40.96 12.34
C MET A 432 52.00 39.96 13.41
N ALA A 433 52.72 39.87 14.54
CA ALA A 433 52.30 39.07 15.69
C ALA A 433 50.98 39.57 16.30
N SER A 434 50.85 40.89 16.52
CA SER A 434 49.61 41.54 16.97
C SER A 434 48.43 41.23 16.04
N ARG A 435 48.62 41.54 14.74
CA ARG A 435 47.57 41.56 13.72
C ARG A 435 47.02 40.17 13.38
N ALA A 436 47.91 39.18 13.28
CA ALA A 436 47.55 37.81 12.91
C ALA A 436 47.54 36.83 14.11
N ASN A 437 47.69 37.34 15.34
CA ASN A 437 47.65 36.59 16.59
C ASN A 437 48.73 35.48 16.69
N LEU A 438 49.93 35.75 16.17
CA LEU A 438 50.99 34.76 15.95
C LEU A 438 51.94 34.61 17.17
N PRO A 439 52.47 33.40 17.42
CA PRO A 439 53.50 33.16 18.44
C PRO A 439 54.88 33.69 18.01
N GLY A 440 55.77 33.87 18.99
CA GLY A 440 57.21 34.14 18.75
C GLY A 440 57.64 35.58 18.96
N ALA A 441 56.72 36.48 19.34
CA ALA A 441 57.03 37.82 19.85
C ALA A 441 56.81 37.94 21.38
N ASP A 442 56.46 36.83 22.04
CA ASP A 442 56.00 36.72 23.41
C ASP A 442 56.90 37.49 24.41
N ASP A 443 58.22 37.25 24.34
CA ASP A 443 59.23 37.93 25.18
C ASP A 443 59.31 39.46 24.95
N LEU A 444 59.03 39.93 23.72
CA LEU A 444 59.05 41.35 23.39
C LEU A 444 57.88 42.07 24.05
N TYR A 445 56.69 41.47 24.00
CA TYR A 445 55.50 41.98 24.69
C TYR A 445 55.69 42.02 26.20
N ILE A 446 56.27 40.97 26.80
CA ILE A 446 56.54 40.92 28.24
C ILE A 446 57.53 42.03 28.65
N LYS A 447 58.64 42.20 27.93
CA LYS A 447 59.64 43.24 28.22
C LYS A 447 59.06 44.65 28.06
N GLN A 448 58.32 44.90 26.98
CA GLN A 448 57.71 46.21 26.73
C GLN A 448 56.63 46.54 27.78
N TYR A 449 55.81 45.56 28.17
CA TYR A 449 54.85 45.70 29.27
C TYR A 449 55.56 46.05 30.59
N GLN A 450 56.59 45.29 30.97
CA GLN A 450 57.35 45.53 32.21
C GLN A 450 57.99 46.93 32.22
N GLN A 451 58.56 47.37 31.10
CA GLN A 451 59.17 48.70 30.96
C GLN A 451 58.11 49.82 31.13
N LEU A 452 56.96 49.71 30.47
CA LEU A 452 55.89 50.70 30.59
C LEU A 452 55.28 50.71 32.00
N PHE A 453 55.09 49.54 32.60
CA PHE A 453 54.53 49.41 33.96
C PHE A 453 55.49 50.00 35.02
N GLN A 454 56.80 49.71 34.92
CA GLN A 454 57.81 50.30 35.80
C GLN A 454 57.96 51.82 35.63
N SER A 455 57.74 52.35 34.43
CA SER A 455 57.71 53.81 34.20
C SER A 455 56.42 54.51 34.67
N GLY A 456 55.48 53.79 35.28
CA GLY A 456 54.19 54.33 35.74
C GLY A 456 53.18 54.63 34.61
N GLN A 457 53.46 54.23 33.37
CA GLN A 457 52.61 54.46 32.21
C GLN A 457 51.51 53.39 32.09
N TYR A 458 50.67 53.28 33.13
CA TYR A 458 49.68 52.20 33.27
C TYR A 458 48.70 52.08 32.09
N SER A 459 48.31 53.20 31.45
CA SER A 459 47.41 53.20 30.29
C SER A 459 48.05 52.53 29.06
N GLU A 460 49.30 52.87 28.74
CA GLU A 460 50.02 52.23 27.62
C GLU A 460 50.40 50.78 27.96
N ALA A 461 50.77 50.49 29.20
CA ALA A 461 50.97 49.12 29.67
C ALA A 461 49.70 48.27 29.52
N ALA A 462 48.53 48.84 29.82
CA ALA A 462 47.23 48.19 29.63
C ALA A 462 46.89 47.95 28.16
N LYS A 463 47.21 48.89 27.27
CA LYS A 463 47.09 48.68 25.81
C LYS A 463 47.99 47.56 25.31
N ILE A 464 49.26 47.49 25.75
CA ILE A 464 50.17 46.38 25.40
C ILE A 464 49.66 45.05 25.94
N ALA A 465 49.12 45.01 27.16
CA ALA A 465 48.53 43.80 27.72
C ALA A 465 47.28 43.35 26.93
N ALA A 466 46.37 44.26 26.62
CA ALA A 466 45.19 44.01 25.78
C ALA A 466 45.55 43.62 24.33
N ASN A 467 46.66 44.14 23.79
CA ASN A 467 47.18 43.84 22.46
C ASN A 467 48.22 42.72 22.42
N SER A 468 48.43 42.01 23.52
CA SER A 468 49.29 40.82 23.52
C SER A 468 48.70 39.73 22.62
N PRO A 469 49.51 39.13 21.70
CA PRO A 469 49.04 38.00 20.90
C PRO A 469 48.66 36.86 21.84
N ARG A 470 47.61 36.13 21.47
CA ARG A 470 47.02 35.00 22.20
C ARG A 470 46.62 35.32 23.65
N GLY A 471 46.59 36.59 24.05
CA GLY A 471 46.33 37.01 25.43
C GLY A 471 47.45 36.63 26.41
N ILE A 472 48.71 36.55 25.97
CA ILE A 472 49.87 36.19 26.84
C ILE A 472 49.96 37.06 28.10
N LEU A 473 49.54 38.33 28.02
CA LEU A 473 49.51 39.26 29.16
C LEU A 473 48.11 39.40 29.80
N ARG A 474 47.10 38.64 29.38
CA ARG A 474 45.76 38.61 29.98
C ARG A 474 45.68 37.56 31.09
N THR A 475 46.56 37.68 32.08
CA THR A 475 46.81 36.67 33.12
C THR A 475 46.48 37.19 34.52
N VAL A 476 46.32 36.26 35.49
CA VAL A 476 46.10 36.60 36.91
C VAL A 476 47.18 37.55 37.43
N GLN A 477 48.45 37.29 37.10
CA GLN A 477 49.60 38.11 37.53
C GLN A 477 49.51 39.56 37.04
N VAL A 478 49.03 39.79 35.81
CA VAL A 478 48.84 41.15 35.27
C VAL A 478 47.62 41.83 35.90
N ILE A 479 46.54 41.09 36.18
CA ILE A 479 45.39 41.62 36.93
C ILE A 479 45.81 42.01 38.36
N GLU A 480 46.60 41.19 39.04
CA GLU A 480 47.14 41.46 40.38
C GLU A 480 48.10 42.65 40.39
N SER A 481 48.97 42.79 39.39
CA SER A 481 49.83 43.97 39.27
C SER A 481 48.99 45.24 39.12
N PHE A 482 47.99 45.27 38.23
CA PHE A 482 47.08 46.41 38.09
C PHE A 482 46.20 46.68 39.32
N LYS A 483 45.85 45.66 40.12
CA LYS A 483 45.15 45.82 41.42
C LYS A 483 46.04 46.47 42.49
N SER A 484 47.32 46.06 42.54
CA SER A 484 48.31 46.58 43.49
C SER A 484 48.86 47.97 43.14
N ALA A 485 48.68 48.41 41.89
CA ALA A 485 49.24 49.66 41.40
C ALA A 485 48.65 50.89 42.13
N PRO A 486 49.50 51.86 42.55
CA PRO A 486 49.02 53.07 43.21
C PRO A 486 48.12 53.88 42.26
N THR A 487 46.93 54.27 42.76
CA THR A 487 46.00 55.08 41.97
C THR A 487 46.52 56.52 41.91
N PRO A 488 46.74 57.10 40.70
CA PRO A 488 47.19 58.48 40.58
C PRO A 488 46.11 59.44 41.11
N PRO A 489 46.48 60.50 41.87
CA PRO A 489 45.50 61.39 42.48
C PRO A 489 44.63 62.09 41.43
N GLY A 490 43.31 61.90 41.53
CA GLY A 490 42.31 62.40 40.58
C GLY A 490 42.09 61.54 39.32
N GLY A 491 42.85 60.45 39.14
CA GLY A 491 42.72 59.53 38.01
C GLY A 491 41.84 58.31 38.29
N LEU A 492 41.39 57.64 37.22
CA LEU A 492 40.77 56.31 37.32
C LEU A 492 41.80 55.29 37.82
N SER A 493 41.37 54.34 38.66
CA SER A 493 42.24 53.26 39.16
C SER A 493 42.82 52.44 37.99
N PRO A 494 44.13 52.07 38.00
CA PRO A 494 44.77 51.36 36.90
C PRO A 494 44.04 50.09 36.45
N ILE A 495 43.47 49.31 37.38
CA ILE A 495 42.67 48.12 37.06
C ILE A 495 41.38 48.43 36.28
N LEU A 496 40.73 49.57 36.54
CA LEU A 496 39.56 50.01 35.78
C LEU A 496 39.95 50.52 34.39
N GLN A 497 41.13 51.12 34.24
CA GLN A 497 41.67 51.48 32.91
C GLN A 497 41.93 50.21 32.08
N TYR A 498 42.53 49.18 32.68
CA TYR A 498 42.76 47.87 32.05
C TYR A 498 41.45 47.22 31.57
N PHE A 499 40.44 47.09 32.44
CA PHE A 499 39.15 46.53 32.03
C PHE A 499 38.42 47.40 31.00
N GLY A 500 38.54 48.74 31.08
CA GLY A 500 37.97 49.65 30.07
C GLY A 500 38.52 49.38 28.67
N ILE A 501 39.84 49.34 28.53
CA ILE A 501 40.52 49.06 27.25
C ILE A 501 40.16 47.67 26.72
N LEU A 502 40.03 46.66 27.59
CA LEU A 502 39.59 45.33 27.18
C LEU A 502 38.14 45.30 26.70
N LEU A 503 37.21 45.97 27.39
CA LEU A 503 35.78 46.07 27.02
C LEU A 503 35.53 46.88 25.74
N GLU A 504 36.46 47.77 25.37
CA GLU A 504 36.49 48.44 24.06
C GLU A 504 37.01 47.50 22.97
N LYS A 505 37.98 46.63 23.29
CA LYS A 505 38.58 45.70 22.33
C LYS A 505 37.73 44.46 22.03
N GLY A 506 37.06 43.88 23.03
CA GLY A 506 36.29 42.63 22.85
C GLY A 506 35.83 41.97 24.15
N GLU A 507 35.69 40.65 24.11
CA GLU A 507 35.22 39.83 25.23
C GLU A 507 36.30 39.68 26.33
N LEU A 508 35.89 39.84 27.59
CA LEU A 508 36.68 39.55 28.79
C LEU A 508 36.72 38.04 29.05
N ASN A 509 37.90 37.51 29.38
CA ASN A 509 38.05 36.09 29.71
C ASN A 509 37.33 35.74 31.03
N HIS A 510 37.34 34.45 31.40
CA HIS A 510 36.71 33.95 32.63
C HIS A 510 37.09 34.76 33.88
N LEU A 511 38.39 34.93 34.11
CA LEU A 511 38.95 35.55 35.31
C LEU A 511 38.69 37.06 35.32
N GLU A 512 38.88 37.72 34.18
CA GLU A 512 38.59 39.14 33.99
C GLU A 512 37.10 39.45 34.20
N SER A 513 36.20 38.57 33.74
CA SER A 513 34.76 38.70 33.93
C SER A 513 34.36 38.59 35.40
N LEU A 514 34.94 37.64 36.14
CA LEU A 514 34.75 37.52 37.59
C LEU A 514 35.26 38.75 38.36
N GLU A 515 36.48 39.19 38.04
CA GLU A 515 37.16 40.30 38.72
C GLU A 515 36.53 41.67 38.43
N LEU A 516 35.90 41.84 37.26
CA LEU A 516 35.06 42.99 36.97
C LEU A 516 33.69 42.90 37.67
N ALA A 517 33.07 41.71 37.70
CA ALA A 517 31.73 41.54 38.25
C ALA A 517 31.65 41.76 39.76
N ARG A 518 32.63 41.25 40.53
CA ARG A 518 32.67 41.39 42.01
C ARG A 518 32.48 42.83 42.50
N PRO A 519 33.30 43.83 42.11
CA PRO A 519 33.13 45.21 42.58
C PRO A 519 31.86 45.88 42.01
N VAL A 520 31.45 45.55 40.78
CA VAL A 520 30.25 46.13 40.15
C VAL A 520 28.97 45.69 40.86
N LEU A 521 28.90 44.43 41.28
CA LEU A 521 27.79 43.87 42.05
C LEU A 521 27.78 44.35 43.51
N GLN A 522 28.95 44.46 44.16
CA GLN A 522 29.08 45.07 45.49
C GLN A 522 28.60 46.53 45.52
N GLN A 523 28.82 47.29 44.44
CA GLN A 523 28.32 48.66 44.27
C GLN A 523 26.84 48.74 43.86
N GLY A 524 26.13 47.61 43.75
CA GLY A 524 24.73 47.54 43.32
C GLY A 524 24.47 47.88 41.85
N ARG A 525 25.52 48.04 41.02
CA ARG A 525 25.43 48.54 39.64
C ARG A 525 25.09 47.43 38.62
N LYS A 526 24.14 46.55 38.93
CA LYS A 526 23.79 45.36 38.12
C LYS A 526 23.42 45.69 36.66
N GLN A 527 22.89 46.89 36.40
CA GLN A 527 22.57 47.39 35.05
C GLN A 527 23.79 47.40 34.09
N LEU A 528 25.00 47.60 34.61
CA LEU A 528 26.22 47.53 33.79
C LEU A 528 26.52 46.09 33.36
N LEU A 529 26.35 45.13 34.28
CA LEU A 529 26.51 43.72 33.99
C LEU A 529 25.46 43.22 32.98
N GLU A 530 24.20 43.65 33.12
CA GLU A 530 23.14 43.41 32.13
C GLU A 530 23.49 43.95 30.74
N LYS A 531 24.06 45.16 30.66
CA LYS A 531 24.53 45.76 29.40
C LYS A 531 25.64 44.92 28.77
N TRP A 532 26.67 44.56 29.52
CA TRP A 532 27.79 43.77 29.01
C TRP A 532 27.40 42.32 28.64
N LEU A 533 26.43 41.71 29.34
CA LEU A 533 25.84 40.42 28.97
C LEU A 533 24.98 40.47 27.69
N LYS A 534 24.37 41.62 27.39
CA LYS A 534 23.67 41.85 26.11
C LYS A 534 24.65 42.13 24.97
N GLU A 535 25.73 42.86 25.24
CA GLU A 535 26.82 43.16 24.30
C GLU A 535 27.80 41.98 24.06
N GLN A 536 27.58 40.82 24.69
CA GLN A 536 28.46 39.63 24.61
C GLN A 536 29.93 39.91 25.01
N LYS A 537 30.14 40.79 26.01
CA LYS A 537 31.49 41.22 26.45
C LYS A 537 32.07 40.44 27.62
N LEU A 538 31.33 39.50 28.20
CA LEU A 538 31.76 38.73 29.38
C LEU A 538 31.67 37.23 29.08
N THR A 539 32.78 36.52 29.23
CA THR A 539 32.77 35.05 29.27
C THR A 539 31.97 34.61 30.49
N CYS A 540 30.82 33.97 30.25
CA CYS A 540 29.94 33.47 31.30
C CYS A 540 30.46 32.15 31.88
N SER A 541 30.36 31.99 33.20
CA SER A 541 30.78 30.77 33.90
C SER A 541 29.84 30.41 35.06
N GLU A 542 30.04 29.22 35.62
CA GLU A 542 29.38 28.77 36.83
C GLU A 542 29.61 29.75 38.00
N GLU A 543 30.88 30.05 38.32
CA GLU A 543 31.25 30.98 39.39
C GLU A 543 30.64 32.38 39.20
N LEU A 544 30.59 32.88 37.96
CA LEU A 544 29.98 34.18 37.66
C LEU A 544 28.47 34.13 37.93
N GLY A 545 27.82 33.02 37.56
CA GLY A 545 26.41 32.78 37.84
C GLY A 545 26.13 32.70 39.35
N ASP A 546 26.99 32.06 40.14
CA ASP A 546 26.84 31.97 41.60
C ASP A 546 26.92 33.34 42.27
N ILE A 547 27.91 34.16 41.88
CA ILE A 547 28.07 35.53 42.39
C ILE A 547 26.85 36.39 42.02
N VAL A 548 26.34 36.26 40.79
CA VAL A 548 25.14 37.00 40.34
C VAL A 548 23.87 36.51 41.05
N ARG A 549 23.76 35.20 41.33
CA ARG A 549 22.58 34.58 41.97
C ARG A 549 22.28 35.15 43.36
N LEU A 550 23.30 35.61 44.09
CA LEU A 550 23.13 36.30 45.38
C LEU A 550 22.41 37.66 45.27
N HIS A 551 22.38 38.26 44.08
CA HIS A 551 21.79 39.58 43.83
C HIS A 551 20.55 39.52 42.93
N ASP A 552 20.51 38.63 41.93
CA ASP A 552 19.39 38.50 41.00
C ASP A 552 19.33 37.11 40.35
N MET A 553 18.27 36.35 40.67
CA MET A 553 18.05 35.00 40.14
C MET A 553 17.80 34.98 38.62
N THR A 554 17.15 36.02 38.08
CA THR A 554 16.80 36.10 36.65
C THR A 554 18.02 36.42 35.79
N LEU A 555 18.90 37.30 36.30
CA LEU A 555 20.18 37.59 35.66
C LEU A 555 21.10 36.37 35.73
N ALA A 556 21.14 35.67 36.87
CA ALA A 556 21.93 34.45 37.05
C ALA A 556 21.52 33.32 36.10
N LEU A 557 20.21 33.08 35.93
CA LEU A 557 19.69 32.14 34.90
C LEU A 557 20.24 32.49 33.51
N SER A 558 20.31 33.77 33.15
CA SER A 558 20.85 34.21 31.86
C SER A 558 22.37 34.02 31.74
N VAL A 559 23.11 34.03 32.86
CA VAL A 559 24.54 33.72 32.91
C VAL A 559 24.75 32.21 32.78
N TYR A 560 24.05 31.39 33.56
CA TYR A 560 24.16 29.92 33.50
C TYR A 560 23.79 29.34 32.12
N LEU A 561 22.79 29.93 31.46
CA LEU A 561 22.38 29.52 30.11
C LEU A 561 23.49 29.79 29.07
N ARG A 562 24.19 30.92 29.18
CA ARG A 562 25.37 31.24 28.34
C ARG A 562 26.61 30.45 28.74
N ALA A 563 26.79 30.16 30.02
CA ALA A 563 27.88 29.34 30.56
C ALA A 563 27.72 27.85 30.25
N ASN A 564 26.57 27.42 29.72
CA ASN A 564 26.22 26.04 29.44
C ASN A 564 26.38 25.12 30.67
N VAL A 565 25.75 25.49 31.80
CA VAL A 565 25.76 24.72 33.06
C VAL A 565 24.35 24.14 33.33
N PRO A 566 24.01 22.95 32.82
CA PRO A 566 22.61 22.51 32.78
C PRO A 566 21.98 22.35 34.16
N ASN A 567 22.73 21.85 35.14
CA ASN A 567 22.26 21.58 36.50
C ASN A 567 21.72 22.85 37.16
N LYS A 568 22.44 23.97 37.05
CA LYS A 568 22.06 25.25 37.65
C LYS A 568 20.99 25.97 36.83
N VAL A 569 20.98 25.83 35.49
CA VAL A 569 19.87 26.30 34.65
C VAL A 569 18.55 25.63 35.05
N ILE A 570 18.55 24.30 35.22
CA ILE A 570 17.38 23.52 35.61
C ILE A 570 16.92 23.86 37.03
N ALA A 571 17.84 24.00 37.98
CA ALA A 571 17.52 24.48 39.33
C ALA A 571 16.87 25.88 39.30
N CYS A 572 17.43 26.83 38.54
CA CYS A 572 16.83 28.15 38.38
C CYS A 572 15.45 28.11 37.67
N PHE A 573 15.22 27.21 36.71
CA PHE A 573 13.88 27.03 36.12
C PHE A 573 12.87 26.43 37.10
N ALA A 574 13.29 25.49 37.96
CA ALA A 574 12.44 24.93 39.02
C ALA A 574 12.08 26.01 40.06
N GLU A 575 13.07 26.76 40.56
CA GLU A 575 12.88 27.84 41.54
C GLU A 575 12.06 29.02 40.98
N THR A 576 12.19 29.33 39.69
CA THR A 576 11.34 30.36 39.03
C THR A 576 9.99 29.82 38.54
N GLY A 577 9.68 28.54 38.78
CA GLY A 577 8.40 27.92 38.45
C GLY A 577 8.11 27.78 36.95
N GLN A 578 9.15 27.72 36.10
CA GLN A 578 9.08 27.59 34.64
C GLN A 578 9.34 26.14 34.20
N THR A 579 8.51 25.21 34.69
CA THR A 579 8.65 23.75 34.51
C THR A 579 8.68 23.30 33.04
N GLU A 580 7.82 23.88 32.20
CA GLU A 580 7.76 23.59 30.75
C GLU A 580 9.12 23.72 30.03
N LYS A 581 9.93 24.69 30.45
CA LYS A 581 11.23 24.98 29.81
C LYS A 581 12.33 23.99 30.22
N ILE A 582 12.11 23.21 31.27
CA ILE A 582 13.10 22.26 31.80
C ILE A 582 13.33 21.13 30.79
N VAL A 583 12.25 20.49 30.31
CA VAL A 583 12.34 19.39 29.34
C VAL A 583 12.88 19.89 28.00
N LEU A 584 12.37 21.04 27.52
CA LEU A 584 12.82 21.67 26.27
C LEU A 584 14.32 22.04 26.30
N TYR A 585 14.81 22.59 27.41
CA TYR A 585 16.22 22.91 27.58
C TYR A 585 17.08 21.64 27.67
N ALA A 586 16.69 20.68 28.51
CA ALA A 586 17.37 19.38 28.68
C ALA A 586 17.58 18.67 27.34
N LYS A 587 16.52 18.57 26.50
CA LYS A 587 16.60 18.05 25.13
C LYS A 587 17.57 18.83 24.26
N LYS A 588 17.47 20.17 24.26
CA LYS A 588 18.30 21.03 23.40
C LYS A 588 19.81 20.92 23.70
N VAL A 589 20.20 20.71 24.96
CA VAL A 589 21.61 20.54 25.37
C VAL A 589 22.06 19.08 25.49
N GLY A 590 21.15 18.12 25.33
CA GLY A 590 21.45 16.69 25.49
C GLY A 590 21.78 16.28 26.93
N TYR A 591 21.22 16.97 27.93
CA TYR A 591 21.47 16.69 29.35
C TYR A 591 20.27 16.03 30.03
N THR A 592 20.49 14.90 30.69
CA THR A 592 19.49 14.16 31.46
C THR A 592 19.61 14.46 32.96
N PRO A 593 18.79 15.35 33.55
CA PRO A 593 18.73 15.54 34.99
C PRO A 593 18.14 14.32 35.72
N ASP A 594 18.33 14.25 37.04
CA ASP A 594 17.49 13.40 37.90
C ASP A 594 16.08 14.01 37.98
N TYR A 595 15.22 13.59 37.05
CA TYR A 595 13.83 14.01 36.99
C TYR A 595 13.01 13.57 38.21
N VAL A 596 13.40 12.51 38.92
CA VAL A 596 12.68 12.03 40.12
C VAL A 596 12.93 12.96 41.29
N ALA A 597 14.19 13.29 41.56
CA ALA A 597 14.55 14.26 42.59
C ALA A 597 13.98 15.66 42.28
N LEU A 598 13.98 16.04 41.00
CA LEU A 598 13.39 17.31 40.56
C LEU A 598 11.87 17.33 40.74
N LEU A 599 11.17 16.25 40.38
CA LEU A 599 9.73 16.12 40.57
C LEU A 599 9.36 16.16 42.06
N GLN A 600 10.11 15.46 42.94
CA GLN A 600 9.91 15.56 44.39
C GLN A 600 10.09 16.98 44.93
N HIS A 601 11.08 17.72 44.41
CA HIS A 601 11.30 19.12 44.79
C HIS A 601 10.17 20.05 44.28
N ILE A 602 9.71 19.85 43.05
CA ILE A 602 8.59 20.61 42.46
C ILE A 602 7.29 20.29 43.19
N MET A 603 6.96 19.01 43.42
CA MET A 603 5.75 18.57 44.13
C MET A 603 5.65 19.16 45.54
N ARG A 604 6.77 19.25 46.27
CA ARG A 604 6.83 19.90 47.60
C ARG A 604 6.63 21.41 47.55
N THR A 605 7.00 22.07 46.46
CA THR A 605 6.91 23.53 46.29
C THR A 605 5.58 23.97 45.69
N ASN A 606 5.05 23.21 44.72
CA ASN A 606 3.79 23.44 44.02
C ASN A 606 3.24 22.12 43.43
N PRO A 607 2.30 21.44 44.11
CA PRO A 607 1.76 20.15 43.67
C PRO A 607 1.06 20.19 42.29
N HIS A 608 0.43 21.29 41.91
CA HIS A 608 -0.27 21.42 40.62
C HIS A 608 0.71 21.41 39.44
N LYS A 609 1.77 22.24 39.54
CA LYS A 609 2.85 22.27 38.54
C LYS A 609 3.67 20.97 38.53
N GLY A 610 3.74 20.27 39.66
CA GLY A 610 4.34 18.94 39.73
C GLY A 610 3.53 17.90 38.94
N ALA A 611 2.20 17.96 38.97
CA ALA A 611 1.33 17.10 38.17
C ALA A 611 1.50 17.35 36.65
N GLU A 612 1.46 18.63 36.23
CA GLU A 612 1.73 19.01 34.83
C GLU A 612 3.10 18.53 34.35
N PHE A 613 4.14 18.70 35.19
CA PHE A 613 5.50 18.27 34.88
C PHE A 613 5.62 16.75 34.78
N ALA A 614 4.96 15.98 35.65
CA ALA A 614 4.89 14.52 35.55
C ALA A 614 4.27 14.07 34.21
N SER A 615 3.13 14.65 33.80
CA SER A 615 2.50 14.32 32.52
C SER A 615 3.38 14.68 31.31
N GLN A 616 4.18 15.74 31.37
CA GLN A 616 5.16 16.09 30.33
C GLN A 616 6.31 15.08 30.22
N LEU A 617 6.75 14.50 31.34
CA LEU A 617 7.86 13.54 31.38
C LEU A 617 7.50 12.15 30.82
N VAL A 618 6.22 11.78 30.84
CA VAL A 618 5.74 10.49 30.31
C VAL A 618 5.26 10.58 28.86
N ASN A 619 4.64 11.69 28.46
CA ASN A 619 4.17 11.91 27.08
C ASN A 619 5.28 12.43 26.13
N ASP A 620 6.55 12.13 26.43
CA ASP A 620 7.67 12.58 25.60
C ASP A 620 7.80 11.76 24.30
N GLU A 621 8.09 12.44 23.17
CA GLU A 621 8.22 11.82 21.85
C GLU A 621 9.25 10.68 21.76
N MET A 622 10.24 10.63 22.67
CA MET A 622 11.24 9.56 22.74
C MET A 622 10.89 8.44 23.72
N GLY A 623 9.69 8.48 24.33
CA GLY A 623 9.24 7.58 25.38
C GLY A 623 9.47 8.14 26.79
N PRO A 624 8.94 7.47 27.84
CA PRO A 624 8.92 8.01 29.19
C PRO A 624 10.32 8.28 29.75
N LEU A 625 10.57 9.53 30.17
CA LEU A 625 11.83 9.96 30.78
C LEU A 625 11.96 9.55 32.25
N VAL A 626 10.88 9.03 32.84
CA VAL A 626 10.81 8.59 34.24
C VAL A 626 10.02 7.30 34.36
N ASP A 627 10.45 6.45 35.30
CA ASP A 627 9.73 5.28 35.78
C ASP A 627 8.35 5.67 36.35
N VAL A 628 7.29 5.20 35.69
CA VAL A 628 5.89 5.51 36.00
C VAL A 628 5.53 5.07 37.43
N GLU A 629 6.09 3.97 37.93
CA GLU A 629 5.78 3.46 39.27
C GLU A 629 6.24 4.44 40.36
N ARG A 630 7.47 4.97 40.24
CA ARG A 630 8.01 5.96 41.17
C ARG A 630 7.23 7.27 41.17
N VAL A 631 6.68 7.66 40.02
CA VAL A 631 5.84 8.87 39.92
C VAL A 631 4.51 8.66 40.65
N VAL A 632 3.90 7.47 40.51
CA VAL A 632 2.70 7.11 41.28
C VAL A 632 2.98 7.09 42.78
N ASP A 633 4.10 6.52 43.22
CA ASP A 633 4.49 6.54 44.64
C ASP A 633 4.64 7.98 45.18
N ILE A 634 5.18 8.90 44.38
CA ILE A 634 5.28 10.33 44.74
C ILE A 634 3.89 10.95 44.89
N PHE A 635 2.96 10.73 43.95
CA PHE A 635 1.58 11.24 44.08
C PHE A 635 0.86 10.64 45.30
N MET A 636 1.01 9.33 45.54
CA MET A 636 0.40 8.64 46.69
C MET A 636 0.96 9.13 48.02
N SER A 637 2.26 9.43 48.10
CA SER A 637 2.87 10.03 49.30
C SER A 637 2.31 11.40 49.66
N GLN A 638 1.66 12.09 48.71
CA GLN A 638 1.02 13.39 48.87
C GLN A 638 -0.53 13.29 48.91
N ASN A 639 -1.10 12.08 48.95
CA ASN A 639 -2.55 11.82 48.85
C ASN A 639 -3.23 12.39 47.57
N MET A 640 -2.47 12.58 46.49
CA MET A 640 -2.95 13.20 45.24
C MET A 640 -3.59 12.18 44.29
N ILE A 641 -4.70 11.57 44.72
CA ILE A 641 -5.35 10.44 44.02
C ILE A 641 -5.90 10.84 42.65
N GLN A 642 -6.64 11.96 42.53
CA GLN A 642 -7.21 12.38 41.24
C GLN A 642 -6.14 12.66 40.17
N PRO A 643 -5.05 13.42 40.45
CA PRO A 643 -3.95 13.59 39.51
C PRO A 643 -3.18 12.30 39.20
N ALA A 644 -3.04 11.38 40.17
CA ALA A 644 -2.45 10.06 39.92
C ALA A 644 -3.29 9.25 38.92
N THR A 645 -4.63 9.27 39.06
CA THR A 645 -5.56 8.63 38.12
C THR A 645 -5.44 9.23 36.73
N SER A 646 -5.46 10.56 36.56
CA SER A 646 -5.32 11.17 35.23
C SER A 646 -3.95 10.89 34.60
N PHE A 647 -2.88 10.96 35.39
CA PHE A 647 -1.52 10.64 34.93
C PHE A 647 -1.39 9.18 34.46
N LEU A 648 -1.96 8.23 35.21
CA LEU A 648 -1.95 6.82 34.84
C LEU A 648 -2.83 6.53 33.61
N LEU A 649 -3.97 7.20 33.45
CA LEU A 649 -4.79 7.07 32.24
C LEU A 649 -4.01 7.52 30.98
N ASP A 650 -3.29 8.64 31.06
CA ASP A 650 -2.42 9.11 29.97
C ASP A 650 -1.21 8.19 29.73
N ALA A 651 -0.60 7.66 30.80
CA ALA A 651 0.58 6.80 30.72
C ALA A 651 0.28 5.38 30.18
N LEU A 652 -0.93 4.88 30.44
CA LEU A 652 -1.35 3.51 30.12
C LEU A 652 -2.18 3.42 28.84
N LYS A 653 -2.44 4.54 28.15
CA LYS A 653 -3.30 4.64 26.94
C LYS A 653 -2.96 3.67 25.79
N GLU A 654 -1.72 3.16 25.74
CA GLU A 654 -1.26 2.20 24.73
C GLU A 654 -1.53 0.73 25.12
N ASN A 655 -2.11 0.48 26.30
CA ASN A 655 -2.56 -0.82 26.80
C ASN A 655 -1.52 -1.95 26.62
N LYS A 656 -0.28 -1.73 27.05
CA LYS A 656 0.82 -2.69 26.88
C LYS A 656 0.77 -3.83 27.92
N PRO A 657 1.13 -5.08 27.55
CA PRO A 657 1.12 -6.22 28.48
C PRO A 657 2.09 -6.05 29.66
N GLU A 658 3.24 -5.41 29.41
CA GLU A 658 4.25 -5.08 30.43
C GLU A 658 3.71 -4.15 31.53
N GLN A 659 2.63 -3.41 31.26
CA GLN A 659 2.02 -2.47 32.20
C GLN A 659 0.88 -3.09 33.04
N GLY A 660 0.61 -4.39 32.91
CA GLY A 660 -0.46 -5.09 33.66
C GLY A 660 -0.49 -4.84 35.17
N PRO A 661 0.65 -4.83 35.89
CA PRO A 661 0.68 -4.48 37.32
C PRO A 661 0.23 -3.04 37.60
N LEU A 662 0.58 -2.08 36.74
CA LEU A 662 0.17 -0.67 36.87
C LEU A 662 -1.32 -0.47 36.51
N GLN A 663 -1.84 -1.20 35.52
CA GLN A 663 -3.28 -1.24 35.23
C GLN A 663 -4.06 -1.78 36.43
N THR A 664 -3.57 -2.85 37.05
CA THR A 664 -4.16 -3.44 38.26
C THR A 664 -4.14 -2.43 39.41
N ARG A 665 -3.00 -1.77 39.66
CA ARG A 665 -2.82 -0.77 40.72
C ARG A 665 -3.72 0.48 40.51
N LEU A 666 -3.93 0.91 39.28
CA LEU A 666 -4.86 1.99 38.92
C LEU A 666 -6.31 1.62 39.29
N LEU A 667 -6.74 0.41 38.93
CA LEU A 667 -8.10 -0.08 39.19
C LEU A 667 -8.32 -0.29 40.69
N GLU A 668 -7.36 -0.88 41.42
CA GLU A 668 -7.42 -1.05 42.88
C GLU A 668 -7.58 0.28 43.62
N MET A 669 -6.73 1.26 43.30
CA MET A 669 -6.78 2.59 43.92
C MET A 669 -8.14 3.25 43.71
N ASN A 670 -8.69 3.18 42.49
CA ASN A 670 -9.98 3.80 42.19
C ASN A 670 -11.17 2.95 42.69
N LEU A 671 -11.09 1.62 42.82
CA LEU A 671 -12.15 0.82 43.45
C LEU A 671 -12.30 1.15 44.95
N MET A 672 -11.22 1.49 45.64
CA MET A 672 -11.27 1.87 47.06
C MET A 672 -11.74 3.31 47.30
N HIS A 673 -11.54 4.22 46.34
CA HIS A 673 -11.78 5.66 46.54
C HIS A 673 -12.86 6.28 45.64
N ALA A 674 -13.09 5.73 44.44
CA ALA A 674 -14.02 6.26 43.44
C ALA A 674 -14.52 5.15 42.47
N PRO A 675 -15.36 4.19 42.91
CA PRO A 675 -15.79 3.04 42.09
C PRO A 675 -16.40 3.39 40.73
N GLN A 676 -17.07 4.55 40.63
CA GLN A 676 -17.69 5.06 39.40
C GLN A 676 -16.66 5.31 38.28
N VAL A 677 -15.43 5.68 38.64
CA VAL A 677 -14.34 5.87 37.66
C VAL A 677 -13.92 4.53 37.07
N VAL A 678 -13.96 3.45 37.87
CA VAL A 678 -13.59 2.10 37.43
C VAL A 678 -14.65 1.49 36.52
N ASP A 679 -15.94 1.68 36.83
CA ASP A 679 -17.02 1.26 35.92
C ASP A 679 -16.92 1.96 34.54
N ALA A 680 -16.53 3.23 34.52
CA ALA A 680 -16.28 3.95 33.26
C ALA A 680 -15.02 3.45 32.51
N ILE A 681 -13.93 3.14 33.22
CA ILE A 681 -12.70 2.60 32.61
C ILE A 681 -12.94 1.20 32.01
N LEU A 682 -13.59 0.32 32.78
CA LEU A 682 -13.89 -1.06 32.36
C LEU A 682 -14.99 -1.09 31.29
N GLY A 683 -16.01 -0.24 31.41
CA GLY A 683 -17.09 -0.12 30.42
C GLY A 683 -16.65 0.44 29.06
N ASN A 684 -15.56 1.20 29.02
CA ASN A 684 -14.91 1.66 27.78
C ASN A 684 -13.82 0.69 27.26
N GLU A 685 -13.64 -0.48 27.89
CA GLU A 685 -12.64 -1.51 27.54
C GLU A 685 -11.20 -0.96 27.41
N MET A 686 -10.83 0.07 28.19
CA MET A 686 -9.57 0.82 28.03
C MET A 686 -8.31 -0.02 28.30
N PHE A 687 -8.42 -1.07 29.11
CA PHE A 687 -7.31 -1.91 29.57
C PHE A 687 -7.65 -3.39 29.45
N THR A 688 -6.65 -4.25 29.24
CA THR A 688 -6.88 -5.70 29.07
C THR A 688 -5.93 -6.62 29.83
N HIS A 689 -4.87 -6.09 30.45
CA HIS A 689 -3.74 -6.87 30.99
C HIS A 689 -3.63 -6.86 32.53
N TYR A 690 -4.66 -6.40 33.24
CA TYR A 690 -4.72 -6.39 34.70
C TYR A 690 -5.12 -7.77 35.29
N ASP A 691 -4.88 -7.95 36.59
CA ASP A 691 -5.26 -9.12 37.38
C ASP A 691 -6.80 -9.23 37.49
N ARG A 692 -7.41 -10.02 36.58
CA ARG A 692 -8.87 -10.19 36.52
C ARG A 692 -9.47 -10.78 37.80
N PRO A 693 -8.96 -11.90 38.38
CA PRO A 693 -9.47 -12.43 39.64
C PRO A 693 -9.45 -11.41 40.78
N ARG A 694 -8.38 -10.62 40.92
CA ARG A 694 -8.26 -9.64 42.00
C ARG A 694 -9.22 -8.45 41.81
N ILE A 695 -9.35 -7.96 40.58
CA ILE A 695 -10.30 -6.88 40.25
C ILE A 695 -11.76 -7.36 40.35
N ALA A 696 -12.09 -8.59 39.95
CA ALA A 696 -13.45 -9.14 40.07
C ALA A 696 -13.95 -9.14 41.53
N ASN A 697 -13.11 -9.62 42.46
CA ASN A 697 -13.40 -9.61 43.90
C ASN A 697 -13.62 -8.19 44.45
N LEU A 698 -12.81 -7.22 44.02
CA LEU A 698 -12.94 -5.83 44.47
C LEU A 698 -14.15 -5.13 43.83
N CYS A 699 -14.49 -5.41 42.58
CA CYS A 699 -15.72 -4.95 41.94
C CYS A 699 -16.96 -5.48 42.67
N GLU A 700 -16.94 -6.74 43.12
CA GLU A 700 -18.03 -7.31 43.93
C GLU A 700 -18.16 -6.59 45.29
N GLN A 701 -17.06 -6.38 46.00
CA GLN A 701 -17.05 -5.63 47.27
C GLN A 701 -17.51 -4.17 47.10
N ALA A 702 -17.25 -3.56 45.94
CA ALA A 702 -17.71 -2.21 45.59
C ALA A 702 -19.16 -2.16 45.04
N GLY A 703 -19.85 -3.31 44.93
CA GLY A 703 -21.24 -3.40 44.44
C GLY A 703 -21.40 -3.36 42.92
N LEU A 704 -20.31 -3.40 42.15
CA LEU A 704 -20.30 -3.41 40.68
C LEU A 704 -20.50 -4.84 40.13
N LEU A 705 -21.64 -5.46 40.45
CA LEU A 705 -21.93 -6.88 40.16
C LEU A 705 -21.84 -7.22 38.66
N GLN A 706 -22.18 -6.29 37.77
CA GLN A 706 -22.04 -6.44 36.32
C GLN A 706 -20.57 -6.66 35.91
N ARG A 707 -19.65 -5.84 36.41
CA ARG A 707 -18.21 -5.92 36.10
C ARG A 707 -17.54 -7.12 36.78
N ALA A 708 -18.00 -7.49 37.97
CA ALA A 708 -17.57 -8.72 38.63
C ALA A 708 -17.90 -9.96 37.76
N LEU A 709 -19.12 -10.07 37.23
CA LEU A 709 -19.50 -11.17 36.31
C LEU A 709 -18.69 -11.20 35.01
N GLU A 710 -18.29 -10.04 34.47
CA GLU A 710 -17.44 -9.96 33.26
C GLU A 710 -16.01 -10.45 33.48
N HIS A 711 -15.57 -10.65 34.73
CA HIS A 711 -14.19 -11.00 35.08
C HIS A 711 -14.05 -12.29 35.90
N TYR A 712 -15.16 -12.86 36.40
CA TYR A 712 -15.16 -14.21 36.97
C TYR A 712 -15.12 -15.28 35.88
N GLU A 713 -14.18 -16.22 36.00
CA GLU A 713 -14.02 -17.36 35.09
C GLU A 713 -14.46 -18.70 35.74
N ASP A 714 -14.47 -18.78 37.09
CA ASP A 714 -14.95 -19.96 37.82
C ASP A 714 -16.49 -19.98 37.90
N LEU A 715 -17.08 -21.15 37.58
CA LEU A 715 -18.51 -21.42 37.73
C LEU A 715 -19.00 -21.25 39.17
N ALA A 716 -18.17 -21.47 40.18
CA ALA A 716 -18.54 -21.24 41.58
C ALA A 716 -18.86 -19.76 41.87
N ASP A 717 -18.00 -18.84 41.41
CA ASP A 717 -18.19 -17.40 41.60
C ASP A 717 -19.26 -16.82 40.67
N ILE A 718 -19.32 -17.29 39.42
CA ILE A 718 -20.42 -16.92 38.49
C ILE A 718 -21.77 -17.31 39.11
N LYS A 719 -21.90 -18.54 39.63
CA LYS A 719 -23.11 -18.96 40.34
C LYS A 719 -23.42 -18.08 41.55
N ARG A 720 -22.41 -17.71 42.34
CA ARG A 720 -22.56 -16.88 43.55
C ARG A 720 -23.14 -15.50 43.24
N VAL A 721 -22.69 -14.85 42.16
CA VAL A 721 -23.16 -13.51 41.78
C VAL A 721 -24.45 -13.54 40.94
N ILE A 722 -24.65 -14.53 40.06
CA ILE A 722 -25.83 -14.58 39.17
C ILE A 722 -27.15 -14.85 39.90
N VAL A 723 -27.11 -15.24 41.18
CA VAL A 723 -28.27 -15.22 42.10
C VAL A 723 -28.94 -13.83 42.13
N HIS A 724 -28.15 -12.77 42.00
CA HIS A 724 -28.61 -11.38 41.98
C HIS A 724 -29.04 -10.89 40.58
N ALA A 725 -29.37 -11.79 39.64
CA ALA A 725 -29.81 -11.43 38.28
C ALA A 725 -30.94 -10.39 38.22
N THR A 726 -31.79 -10.28 39.26
CA THR A 726 -32.87 -9.29 39.34
C THR A 726 -32.39 -7.84 39.52
N THR A 727 -31.14 -7.60 39.89
CA THR A 727 -30.55 -6.24 39.95
C THR A 727 -29.76 -5.86 38.69
N LEU A 728 -29.67 -6.76 37.70
CA LEU A 728 -28.93 -6.55 36.46
C LEU A 728 -29.88 -6.20 35.29
N PRO A 729 -29.43 -5.42 34.29
CA PRO A 729 -30.24 -5.15 33.11
C PRO A 729 -30.51 -6.44 32.31
N PRO A 730 -31.77 -6.75 31.95
CA PRO A 730 -32.11 -8.03 31.31
C PRO A 730 -31.42 -8.19 29.95
N ASP A 731 -31.36 -7.14 29.13
CA ASP A 731 -30.72 -7.18 27.80
C ASP A 731 -29.21 -7.47 27.88
N TRP A 732 -28.52 -6.88 28.87
CA TRP A 732 -27.10 -7.17 29.11
C TRP A 732 -26.91 -8.61 29.57
N LEU A 733 -27.75 -9.09 30.50
CA LEU A 733 -27.65 -10.47 31.00
C LEU A 733 -27.86 -11.48 29.88
N ILE A 734 -28.87 -11.28 29.00
CA ILE A 734 -29.11 -12.13 27.82
C ILE A 734 -27.89 -12.16 26.90
N ASN A 735 -27.15 -11.05 26.75
CA ASN A 735 -25.92 -11.02 25.95
C ASN A 735 -24.72 -11.67 26.67
N TYR A 736 -24.61 -11.52 28.00
CA TYR A 736 -23.55 -12.13 28.80
C TYR A 736 -23.50 -13.67 28.66
N PHE A 737 -24.66 -14.32 28.60
CA PHE A 737 -24.76 -15.78 28.40
C PHE A 737 -24.13 -16.29 27.09
N SER A 738 -23.85 -15.43 26.10
CA SER A 738 -23.07 -15.83 24.90
C SER A 738 -21.60 -16.17 25.19
N ARG A 739 -21.04 -15.67 26.31
CA ARG A 739 -19.65 -15.91 26.72
C ARG A 739 -19.47 -17.20 27.52
N LEU A 740 -20.57 -17.80 28.00
CA LEU A 740 -20.56 -19.00 28.83
C LEU A 740 -20.62 -20.28 27.99
N THR A 741 -19.94 -21.33 28.43
CA THR A 741 -20.07 -22.66 27.82
C THR A 741 -21.47 -23.25 28.02
N LYS A 742 -21.82 -24.30 27.26
CA LYS A 742 -23.10 -25.01 27.37
C LYS A 742 -23.39 -25.48 28.80
N GLU A 743 -22.39 -26.05 29.46
CA GLU A 743 -22.50 -26.56 30.84
C GLU A 743 -22.67 -25.42 31.86
N GLN A 744 -21.87 -24.36 31.74
CA GLN A 744 -21.99 -23.17 32.60
C GLN A 744 -23.36 -22.50 32.43
N THR A 745 -23.83 -22.34 31.19
CA THR A 745 -25.15 -21.76 30.90
C THR A 745 -26.27 -22.58 31.52
N MET A 746 -26.32 -23.90 31.29
CA MET A 746 -27.35 -24.76 31.90
C MET A 746 -27.30 -24.72 33.43
N ALA A 747 -26.11 -24.79 34.02
CA ALA A 747 -25.93 -24.71 35.47
C ALA A 747 -26.36 -23.35 36.05
N CYS A 748 -26.14 -22.25 35.33
CA CYS A 748 -26.57 -20.91 35.75
C CYS A 748 -28.10 -20.73 35.62
N LEU A 749 -28.71 -21.20 34.53
CA LEU A 749 -30.17 -21.16 34.36
C LEU A 749 -30.89 -22.00 35.44
N GLN A 750 -30.34 -23.15 35.80
CA GLN A 750 -30.86 -23.99 36.89
C GLN A 750 -30.79 -23.27 38.25
N GLU A 751 -29.68 -22.62 38.61
CA GLU A 751 -29.60 -21.86 39.88
C GLU A 751 -30.52 -20.62 39.84
N MET A 752 -30.62 -19.91 38.72
CA MET A 752 -31.56 -18.78 38.56
C MET A 752 -33.02 -19.21 38.80
N LEU A 753 -33.45 -20.36 38.26
CA LEU A 753 -34.78 -20.92 38.49
C LEU A 753 -34.96 -21.42 39.93
N ARG A 754 -33.92 -22.02 40.53
CA ARG A 754 -33.92 -22.54 41.90
C ARG A 754 -34.11 -21.44 42.94
N VAL A 755 -33.46 -20.28 42.78
CA VAL A 755 -33.52 -19.17 43.73
C VAL A 755 -34.87 -18.46 43.65
N ASN A 756 -35.28 -18.03 42.45
CA ASN A 756 -36.51 -17.23 42.30
C ASN A 756 -37.20 -17.48 40.96
N MET A 757 -37.85 -18.64 40.88
CA MET A 757 -38.55 -19.14 39.70
C MET A 757 -39.48 -18.10 39.06
N ARG A 758 -40.23 -17.29 39.83
CA ARG A 758 -41.25 -16.38 39.26
C ARG A 758 -40.66 -15.15 38.58
N GLN A 759 -39.65 -14.52 39.18
CA GLN A 759 -39.06 -13.30 38.63
C GLN A 759 -38.07 -13.61 37.50
N ASN A 760 -37.31 -14.71 37.62
CA ASN A 760 -36.31 -15.08 36.62
C ASN A 760 -36.90 -15.78 35.38
N LEU A 761 -38.15 -16.28 35.41
CA LEU A 761 -38.75 -17.08 34.32
C LEU A 761 -38.68 -16.38 32.96
N GLN A 762 -39.08 -15.10 32.89
CA GLN A 762 -39.10 -14.33 31.64
C GLN A 762 -37.70 -14.23 31.01
N VAL A 763 -36.69 -13.90 31.82
CA VAL A 763 -35.30 -13.77 31.35
C VAL A 763 -34.72 -15.14 30.98
N VAL A 764 -34.99 -16.18 31.76
CA VAL A 764 -34.59 -17.56 31.46
C VAL A 764 -35.21 -18.07 30.15
N VAL A 765 -36.47 -17.77 29.87
CA VAL A 765 -37.12 -18.09 28.59
C VAL A 765 -36.47 -17.33 27.44
N GLN A 766 -36.17 -16.04 27.60
CA GLN A 766 -35.50 -15.24 26.56
C GLN A 766 -34.08 -15.75 26.24
N ILE A 767 -33.31 -16.15 27.27
CA ILE A 767 -32.00 -16.79 27.10
C ILE A 767 -32.15 -18.16 26.40
N ALA A 768 -33.09 -18.99 26.84
CA ALA A 768 -33.36 -20.30 26.26
C ALA A 768 -33.77 -20.22 24.78
N THR A 769 -34.64 -19.26 24.42
CA THR A 769 -35.00 -18.98 23.01
C THR A 769 -33.78 -18.53 22.20
N LYS A 770 -32.99 -17.58 22.71
CA LYS A 770 -31.85 -17.01 21.96
C LYS A 770 -30.72 -18.00 21.70
N TYR A 771 -30.42 -18.90 22.64
CA TYR A 771 -29.34 -19.89 22.52
C TYR A 771 -29.84 -21.33 22.35
N SER A 772 -31.09 -21.49 21.90
CA SER A 772 -31.77 -22.79 21.72
C SER A 772 -30.94 -23.79 20.91
N ASP A 773 -30.28 -23.32 19.85
CA ASP A 773 -29.48 -24.15 18.93
C ASP A 773 -28.23 -24.74 19.60
N ILE A 774 -27.65 -24.04 20.57
CA ILE A 774 -26.43 -24.46 21.28
C ILE A 774 -26.79 -25.37 22.46
N LEU A 775 -27.82 -24.99 23.22
CA LEU A 775 -28.26 -25.70 24.42
C LEU A 775 -29.00 -27.00 24.05
N GLY A 776 -29.72 -27.01 22.94
CA GLY A 776 -30.50 -28.15 22.45
C GLY A 776 -31.91 -28.17 23.06
N PRO A 777 -32.98 -28.25 22.23
CA PRO A 777 -34.36 -28.22 22.73
C PRO A 777 -34.67 -29.28 23.78
N VAL A 778 -34.15 -30.51 23.63
CA VAL A 778 -34.41 -31.63 24.55
C VAL A 778 -33.93 -31.31 25.98
N SER A 779 -32.70 -30.83 26.15
CA SER A 779 -32.16 -30.50 27.48
C SER A 779 -32.85 -29.29 28.12
N LEU A 780 -33.36 -28.35 27.32
CA LEU A 780 -34.18 -27.24 27.80
C LEU A 780 -35.58 -27.69 28.21
N ILE A 781 -36.21 -28.62 27.47
CA ILE A 781 -37.47 -29.26 27.86
C ILE A 781 -37.30 -29.99 29.20
N GLU A 782 -36.29 -30.85 29.34
CA GLU A 782 -35.98 -31.56 30.60
C GLU A 782 -35.77 -30.59 31.77
N MET A 783 -35.07 -29.48 31.55
CA MET A 783 -34.90 -28.43 32.56
C MET A 783 -36.24 -27.84 33.01
N PHE A 784 -37.07 -27.33 32.09
CA PHE A 784 -38.37 -26.73 32.44
C PHE A 784 -39.34 -27.77 33.06
N GLU A 785 -39.30 -29.03 32.63
CA GLU A 785 -40.09 -30.11 33.23
C GLU A 785 -39.65 -30.44 34.65
N SER A 786 -38.33 -30.44 34.94
CA SER A 786 -37.81 -30.70 36.30
C SER A 786 -38.28 -29.65 37.33
N PHE A 787 -38.41 -28.39 36.92
CA PHE A 787 -38.96 -27.30 37.73
C PHE A 787 -40.50 -27.15 37.62
N LYS A 788 -41.17 -28.02 36.85
CA LYS A 788 -42.64 -28.04 36.63
C LYS A 788 -43.22 -26.73 36.04
N THR A 789 -42.43 -25.98 35.28
CA THR A 789 -42.81 -24.67 34.72
C THR A 789 -43.45 -24.77 33.34
N PHE A 790 -44.66 -25.36 33.27
CA PHE A 790 -45.40 -25.54 32.00
C PHE A 790 -45.67 -24.23 31.25
N GLU A 791 -45.80 -23.10 31.95
CA GLU A 791 -45.93 -21.77 31.34
C GLU A 791 -44.63 -21.31 30.66
N GLY A 792 -43.47 -21.48 31.31
CA GLY A 792 -42.17 -21.18 30.71
C GLY A 792 -41.86 -22.09 29.52
N LEU A 793 -42.19 -23.38 29.66
CA LEU A 793 -42.11 -24.36 28.57
C LEU A 793 -43.00 -23.95 27.39
N TYR A 794 -44.23 -23.50 27.62
CA TYR A 794 -45.13 -23.01 26.56
C TYR A 794 -44.56 -21.79 25.82
N TYR A 795 -44.05 -20.77 26.54
CA TYR A 795 -43.48 -19.59 25.89
C TYR A 795 -42.18 -19.90 25.12
N TYR A 796 -41.30 -20.73 25.68
CA TYR A 796 -40.09 -21.18 24.99
C TYR A 796 -40.45 -22.00 23.74
N LEU A 797 -41.24 -23.06 23.89
CA LEU A 797 -41.62 -23.93 22.77
C LEU A 797 -42.42 -23.18 21.69
N GLY A 798 -43.29 -22.24 22.06
CA GLY A 798 -44.01 -21.40 21.10
C GLY A 798 -43.10 -20.53 20.22
N SER A 799 -41.92 -20.15 20.72
CA SER A 799 -40.93 -19.42 19.91
C SER A 799 -40.17 -20.31 18.91
N ILE A 800 -40.08 -21.62 19.15
CA ILE A 800 -39.30 -22.56 18.31
C ILE A 800 -40.15 -23.55 17.50
N VAL A 801 -41.43 -23.76 17.83
CA VAL A 801 -42.25 -24.83 17.23
C VAL A 801 -42.45 -24.65 15.73
N ASN A 802 -42.56 -23.41 15.24
CA ASN A 802 -42.69 -23.11 13.81
C ASN A 802 -41.36 -23.27 13.03
N LEU A 803 -40.23 -23.39 13.74
CA LEU A 803 -38.88 -23.51 13.17
C LEU A 803 -38.32 -24.94 13.30
N SER A 804 -38.77 -25.69 14.31
CA SER A 804 -38.33 -27.06 14.59
C SER A 804 -39.04 -28.10 13.73
N THR A 805 -38.31 -29.15 13.35
CA THR A 805 -38.83 -30.36 12.70
C THR A 805 -38.86 -31.58 13.64
N ASP A 806 -38.51 -31.41 14.91
CA ASP A 806 -38.44 -32.49 15.90
C ASP A 806 -39.85 -32.91 16.38
N PRO A 807 -40.27 -34.17 16.19
CA PRO A 807 -41.58 -34.66 16.63
C PRO A 807 -41.86 -34.48 18.13
N GLU A 808 -40.83 -34.55 18.97
CA GLU A 808 -40.99 -34.43 20.43
C GLU A 808 -41.20 -32.96 20.84
N VAL A 809 -40.57 -31.99 20.16
CA VAL A 809 -40.81 -30.54 20.35
C VAL A 809 -42.27 -30.20 20.05
N HIS A 810 -42.82 -30.68 18.93
CA HIS A 810 -44.22 -30.44 18.56
C HIS A 810 -45.19 -31.13 19.54
N PHE A 811 -44.91 -32.37 19.95
CA PHE A 811 -45.72 -33.10 20.93
C PHE A 811 -45.72 -32.41 22.32
N LYS A 812 -44.55 -32.02 22.82
CA LYS A 812 -44.40 -31.31 24.10
C LYS A 812 -45.07 -29.93 24.05
N TYR A 813 -45.06 -29.26 22.90
CA TYR A 813 -45.78 -28.00 22.74
C TYR A 813 -47.30 -28.19 22.81
N ILE A 814 -47.85 -29.19 22.13
CA ILE A 814 -49.27 -29.56 22.24
C ILE A 814 -49.62 -29.88 23.71
N GLN A 815 -48.79 -30.66 24.40
CA GLN A 815 -48.99 -30.98 25.81
C GLN A 815 -48.95 -29.75 26.73
N ALA A 816 -48.02 -28.82 26.50
CA ALA A 816 -47.91 -27.58 27.25
C ALA A 816 -49.12 -26.66 26.99
N ALA A 817 -49.48 -26.44 25.72
CA ALA A 817 -50.63 -25.63 25.31
C ALA A 817 -51.97 -26.18 25.84
N THR A 818 -52.15 -27.51 25.84
CA THR A 818 -53.31 -28.16 26.48
C THR A 818 -53.36 -27.89 27.98
N ARG A 819 -52.22 -27.98 28.69
CA ARG A 819 -52.15 -27.73 30.14
C ARG A 819 -52.27 -26.25 30.53
N THR A 820 -51.92 -25.32 29.65
CA THR A 820 -52.13 -23.87 29.84
C THR A 820 -53.51 -23.39 29.36
N GLY A 821 -54.35 -24.28 28.79
CA GLY A 821 -55.71 -23.96 28.34
C GLY A 821 -55.81 -23.29 26.96
N GLN A 822 -54.71 -23.25 26.19
CA GLN A 822 -54.62 -22.55 24.90
C GLN A 822 -55.14 -23.41 23.73
N ILE A 823 -56.42 -23.77 23.75
CA ILE A 823 -57.03 -24.73 22.79
C ILE A 823 -56.89 -24.29 21.32
N ARG A 824 -56.96 -22.99 21.02
CA ARG A 824 -56.78 -22.46 19.65
C ARG A 824 -55.38 -22.72 19.09
N GLU A 825 -54.37 -22.75 19.95
CA GLU A 825 -52.99 -23.00 19.54
C GLU A 825 -52.76 -24.50 19.29
N VAL A 826 -53.43 -25.36 20.08
CA VAL A 826 -53.49 -26.81 19.84
C VAL A 826 -54.16 -27.10 18.50
N GLU A 827 -55.30 -26.45 18.18
CA GLU A 827 -55.96 -26.53 16.88
C GLU A 827 -55.03 -26.10 15.74
N ARG A 828 -54.36 -24.94 15.88
CA ARG A 828 -53.44 -24.42 14.87
C ARG A 828 -52.32 -25.41 14.55
N ILE A 829 -51.61 -25.90 15.56
CA ILE A 829 -50.49 -26.84 15.37
C ILE A 829 -50.98 -28.18 14.80
N CYS A 830 -52.14 -28.70 15.23
CA CYS A 830 -52.70 -29.91 14.64
C CYS A 830 -53.04 -29.74 13.14
N ARG A 831 -53.45 -28.53 12.72
CA ARG A 831 -53.76 -28.21 11.31
C ARG A 831 -52.52 -27.91 10.47
N GLU A 832 -51.55 -27.17 11.01
CA GLU A 832 -50.43 -26.60 10.24
C GLU A 832 -49.15 -27.45 10.29
N SER A 833 -48.88 -28.17 11.40
CA SER A 833 -47.65 -28.97 11.53
C SER A 833 -47.77 -30.33 10.85
N ASN A 834 -46.65 -30.79 10.27
CA ASN A 834 -46.47 -32.13 9.71
C ASN A 834 -45.50 -33.00 10.52
N TYR A 835 -44.91 -32.46 11.59
CA TYR A 835 -43.72 -33.05 12.21
C TYR A 835 -44.01 -33.84 13.49
N TYR A 836 -45.18 -33.67 14.12
CA TYR A 836 -45.56 -34.48 15.28
C TYR A 836 -45.89 -35.93 14.90
N ASN A 837 -45.65 -36.87 15.81
CA ASN A 837 -46.13 -38.24 15.64
C ASN A 837 -47.67 -38.27 15.80
N PRO A 838 -48.44 -38.64 14.76
CA PRO A 838 -49.89 -38.49 14.77
C PRO A 838 -50.59 -39.52 15.66
N GLU A 839 -50.01 -40.71 15.88
CA GLU A 839 -50.56 -41.69 16.83
C GLU A 839 -50.42 -41.24 18.29
N LYS A 840 -49.23 -40.74 18.67
CA LYS A 840 -48.99 -40.17 20.01
C LYS A 840 -49.94 -39.01 20.28
N VAL A 841 -50.11 -38.09 19.32
CA VAL A 841 -51.03 -36.94 19.46
C VAL A 841 -52.49 -37.39 19.49
N LYS A 842 -52.92 -38.30 18.60
CA LYS A 842 -54.28 -38.88 18.61
C LYS A 842 -54.62 -39.48 19.97
N ASN A 843 -53.73 -40.30 20.54
CA ASN A 843 -53.95 -40.95 21.82
C ASN A 843 -53.98 -39.94 22.97
N PHE A 844 -53.05 -38.98 23.00
CA PHE A 844 -53.05 -37.90 23.99
C PHE A 844 -54.32 -37.03 23.93
N LEU A 845 -54.83 -36.70 22.74
CA LEU A 845 -56.07 -35.92 22.58
C LEU A 845 -57.31 -36.71 23.00
N LYS A 846 -57.36 -38.04 22.74
CA LYS A 846 -58.41 -38.95 23.25
C LYS A 846 -58.39 -39.01 24.79
N GLU A 847 -57.22 -39.05 25.41
CA GLU A 847 -57.06 -39.02 26.88
C GLU A 847 -57.41 -37.65 27.48
N ALA A 848 -57.02 -36.56 26.84
CA ALA A 848 -57.17 -35.20 27.35
C ALA A 848 -58.62 -34.69 27.39
N ARG A 849 -59.55 -35.32 26.64
CA ARG A 849 -61.00 -35.04 26.64
C ARG A 849 -61.33 -33.53 26.56
N LEU A 850 -60.79 -32.87 25.54
CA LEU A 850 -61.03 -31.44 25.29
C LEU A 850 -62.52 -31.13 25.11
N SER A 851 -62.94 -29.92 25.51
CA SER A 851 -64.33 -29.44 25.31
C SER A 851 -64.67 -29.22 23.83
N ASP A 852 -63.67 -28.89 23.02
CA ASP A 852 -63.76 -28.88 21.56
C ASP A 852 -62.94 -30.06 20.99
N GLN A 853 -63.58 -30.91 20.21
CA GLN A 853 -62.97 -32.09 19.59
C GLN A 853 -62.37 -31.79 18.21
N LEU A 854 -62.49 -30.56 17.71
CA LEU A 854 -61.95 -30.14 16.41
C LEU A 854 -60.45 -30.44 16.23
N PRO A 855 -59.55 -30.28 17.22
CA PRO A 855 -58.14 -30.69 17.09
C PRO A 855 -57.98 -32.19 16.82
N LEU A 856 -58.77 -33.05 17.48
CA LEU A 856 -58.75 -34.50 17.25
C LEU A 856 -59.29 -34.86 15.86
N ILE A 857 -60.38 -34.21 15.43
CA ILE A 857 -60.96 -34.38 14.09
C ILE A 857 -59.93 -34.04 13.01
N ILE A 858 -59.19 -32.94 13.16
CA ILE A 858 -58.15 -32.51 12.22
C ILE A 858 -57.01 -33.53 12.14
N VAL A 859 -56.51 -34.05 13.26
CA VAL A 859 -55.44 -35.08 13.24
C VAL A 859 -55.94 -36.35 12.56
N CYS A 860 -57.17 -36.78 12.84
CA CYS A 860 -57.69 -38.02 12.26
C CYS A 860 -57.99 -37.90 10.76
N ASP A 861 -58.52 -36.77 10.28
CA ASP A 861 -58.76 -36.52 8.85
C ASP A 861 -57.45 -36.45 8.04
N ARG A 862 -56.46 -35.71 8.54
CA ARG A 862 -55.19 -35.48 7.84
C ARG A 862 -54.32 -36.73 7.71
N PHE A 863 -54.45 -37.69 8.63
CA PHE A 863 -53.66 -38.92 8.68
C PHE A 863 -54.49 -40.19 8.47
N ASP A 864 -55.65 -40.09 7.81
CA ASP A 864 -56.50 -41.21 7.37
C ASP A 864 -57.08 -42.10 8.49
N PHE A 865 -57.06 -41.63 9.75
CA PHE A 865 -57.66 -42.32 10.90
C PHE A 865 -59.19 -42.07 11.01
N VAL A 866 -59.89 -41.97 9.88
CA VAL A 866 -61.32 -41.61 9.81
C VAL A 866 -62.18 -42.67 10.52
N HIS A 867 -61.92 -43.96 10.28
CA HIS A 867 -62.64 -45.06 10.96
C HIS A 867 -62.43 -45.02 12.48
N ASP A 868 -61.18 -44.79 12.91
CA ASP A 868 -60.73 -44.63 14.30
C ASP A 868 -61.36 -43.41 15.04
N LEU A 869 -61.74 -42.39 14.27
CA LEU A 869 -62.45 -41.19 14.71
C LEU A 869 -63.95 -41.46 14.85
N VAL A 870 -64.58 -42.06 13.83
CA VAL A 870 -66.01 -42.41 13.84
C VAL A 870 -66.32 -43.35 14.99
N LEU A 871 -65.51 -44.40 15.20
CA LEU A 871 -65.61 -45.30 16.35
C LEU A 871 -65.56 -44.54 17.68
N TYR A 872 -64.56 -43.67 17.87
CA TYR A 872 -64.38 -42.93 19.12
C TYR A 872 -65.50 -41.92 19.38
N LEU A 873 -65.92 -41.16 18.36
CA LEU A 873 -67.00 -40.18 18.50
C LEU A 873 -68.34 -40.87 18.77
N TYR A 874 -68.65 -41.98 18.08
CA TYR A 874 -69.88 -42.73 18.31
C TYR A 874 -69.92 -43.37 19.71
N GLN A 875 -68.84 -44.05 20.13
CA GLN A 875 -68.74 -44.67 21.47
C GLN A 875 -68.87 -43.66 22.63
N ASN A 876 -68.54 -42.39 22.40
CA ASN A 876 -68.67 -41.32 23.40
C ASN A 876 -69.95 -40.46 23.23
N ASN A 877 -70.91 -40.87 22.40
CA ASN A 877 -72.17 -40.16 22.10
C ASN A 877 -71.97 -38.75 21.46
N LEU A 878 -70.91 -38.56 20.68
CA LEU A 878 -70.53 -37.27 20.05
C LEU A 878 -70.99 -37.18 18.58
N ILE A 879 -72.21 -37.62 18.29
CA ILE A 879 -72.76 -37.72 16.90
C ILE A 879 -72.75 -36.35 16.19
N ASN A 880 -73.05 -35.27 16.90
CA ASN A 880 -73.03 -33.90 16.35
C ASN A 880 -71.65 -33.53 15.75
N PHE A 881 -70.55 -34.08 16.28
CA PHE A 881 -69.20 -33.85 15.74
C PHE A 881 -68.92 -34.68 14.48
N ILE A 882 -69.61 -35.81 14.28
CA ILE A 882 -69.58 -36.58 13.03
C ILE A 882 -70.31 -35.80 11.93
N GLU A 883 -71.49 -35.23 12.21
CA GLU A 883 -72.19 -34.35 11.28
C GLU A 883 -71.36 -33.11 10.92
N VAL A 884 -70.76 -32.44 11.92
CA VAL A 884 -69.87 -31.29 11.70
C VAL A 884 -68.62 -31.66 10.89
N TYR A 885 -68.05 -32.86 11.08
CA TYR A 885 -66.93 -33.35 10.29
C TYR A 885 -67.31 -33.44 8.80
N VAL A 886 -68.41 -34.12 8.47
CA VAL A 886 -68.84 -34.33 7.08
C VAL A 886 -69.35 -33.02 6.44
N GLN A 887 -70.04 -32.16 7.19
CA GLN A 887 -70.61 -30.90 6.66
C GLN A 887 -69.60 -29.75 6.55
N ARG A 888 -68.62 -29.64 7.46
CA ARG A 888 -67.73 -28.46 7.56
C ARG A 888 -66.24 -28.73 7.37
N VAL A 889 -65.78 -29.96 7.57
CA VAL A 889 -64.35 -30.30 7.49
C VAL A 889 -64.04 -31.00 6.17
N ASN A 890 -64.71 -32.12 5.87
CA ASN A 890 -64.41 -32.91 4.68
C ASN A 890 -65.63 -33.71 4.18
N SER A 891 -66.39 -33.16 3.24
CA SER A 891 -67.53 -33.83 2.60
C SER A 891 -67.13 -34.93 1.63
N VAL A 892 -65.90 -34.93 1.10
CA VAL A 892 -65.43 -35.98 0.16
C VAL A 892 -65.32 -37.33 0.86
N ARG A 893 -65.00 -37.36 2.17
CA ARG A 893 -64.89 -38.57 2.98
C ARG A 893 -66.23 -39.20 3.41
N THR A 894 -67.36 -38.66 2.95
CA THR A 894 -68.71 -39.21 3.23
C THR A 894 -68.81 -40.73 2.98
N PRO A 895 -68.30 -41.31 1.87
CA PRO A 895 -68.36 -42.76 1.63
C PRO A 895 -67.73 -43.59 2.76
N GLN A 896 -66.54 -43.18 3.22
CA GLN A 896 -65.80 -43.88 4.27
C GLN A 896 -66.42 -43.68 5.67
N VAL A 897 -67.01 -42.51 5.93
CA VAL A 897 -67.78 -42.28 7.17
C VAL A 897 -69.05 -43.13 7.19
N VAL A 898 -69.77 -43.22 6.07
CA VAL A 898 -70.94 -44.11 5.93
C VAL A 898 -70.52 -45.58 6.07
N GLY A 899 -69.39 -45.98 5.48
CA GLY A 899 -68.81 -47.30 5.66
C GLY A 899 -68.52 -47.61 7.14
N GLY A 900 -67.81 -46.72 7.82
CA GLY A 900 -67.51 -46.86 9.26
C GLY A 900 -68.74 -46.82 10.17
N LEU A 901 -69.82 -46.13 9.79
CA LEU A 901 -71.10 -46.18 10.51
C LEU A 901 -71.86 -47.49 10.26
N LEU A 902 -71.78 -48.05 9.04
CA LEU A 902 -72.33 -49.37 8.72
C LEU A 902 -71.59 -50.50 9.45
N ASP A 903 -70.27 -50.39 9.62
CA ASP A 903 -69.43 -51.36 10.35
C ASP A 903 -69.71 -51.37 11.88
N VAL A 904 -70.45 -50.37 12.39
CA VAL A 904 -70.83 -50.22 13.80
C VAL A 904 -72.34 -50.47 14.01
N ASP A 905 -73.03 -51.03 13.01
CA ASP A 905 -74.48 -51.30 13.01
C ASP A 905 -75.33 -50.04 13.34
N CYS A 906 -74.93 -48.87 12.82
CA CYS A 906 -75.65 -47.62 13.04
C CYS A 906 -77.07 -47.62 12.42
N ASP A 907 -78.04 -46.99 13.09
CA ASP A 907 -79.41 -46.87 12.60
C ASP A 907 -79.48 -46.29 11.17
N GLU A 908 -80.26 -46.93 10.29
CA GLU A 908 -80.45 -46.47 8.90
C GLU A 908 -80.99 -45.03 8.82
N SER A 909 -81.74 -44.57 9.83
CA SER A 909 -82.23 -43.19 9.91
C SER A 909 -81.09 -42.18 10.05
N THR A 910 -80.05 -42.51 10.81
CA THR A 910 -78.85 -41.67 10.97
C THR A 910 -78.10 -41.56 9.66
N ILE A 911 -77.91 -42.68 8.94
CA ILE A 911 -77.23 -42.69 7.64
C ILE A 911 -78.04 -41.92 6.59
N LYS A 912 -79.37 -42.09 6.55
CA LYS A 912 -80.27 -41.34 5.65
C LYS A 912 -80.28 -39.85 5.98
N SER A 913 -80.28 -39.49 7.26
CA SER A 913 -80.19 -38.09 7.72
C SER A 913 -78.84 -37.47 7.34
N LEU A 914 -77.73 -38.19 7.54
CA LEU A 914 -76.39 -37.75 7.16
C LEU A 914 -76.32 -37.48 5.65
N LEU A 915 -76.73 -38.45 4.81
CA LEU A 915 -76.75 -38.30 3.34
C LEU A 915 -77.68 -37.18 2.85
N ALA A 916 -78.79 -36.92 3.54
CA ALA A 916 -79.68 -35.79 3.24
C ALA A 916 -79.12 -34.44 3.72
N SER A 917 -78.25 -34.44 4.73
CA SER A 917 -77.66 -33.23 5.34
C SER A 917 -76.42 -32.69 4.61
N VAL A 918 -75.91 -33.40 3.61
CA VAL A 918 -74.66 -33.08 2.90
C VAL A 918 -74.98 -32.52 1.50
N PRO A 919 -74.96 -31.19 1.30
CA PRO A 919 -75.29 -30.54 0.02
C PRO A 919 -74.08 -30.47 -0.93
N GLY A 920 -73.24 -31.50 -1.01
CA GLY A 920 -71.96 -31.45 -1.71
C GLY A 920 -71.68 -32.64 -2.62
N ASN A 921 -70.98 -32.40 -3.74
CA ASN A 921 -70.43 -33.45 -4.59
C ASN A 921 -69.34 -34.23 -3.82
N PHE A 922 -69.65 -35.47 -3.46
CA PHE A 922 -68.69 -36.48 -3.02
C PHE A 922 -68.66 -37.63 -4.06
N PRO A 923 -67.65 -38.51 -4.07
CA PRO A 923 -67.53 -39.55 -5.09
C PRO A 923 -68.68 -40.56 -4.99
N ILE A 924 -69.58 -40.52 -5.97
CA ILE A 924 -70.79 -41.36 -5.96
C ILE A 924 -70.43 -42.83 -6.28
N ASP A 925 -69.43 -43.05 -7.13
CA ASP A 925 -68.90 -44.39 -7.42
C ASP A 925 -68.32 -45.04 -6.15
N GLU A 926 -67.53 -44.31 -5.34
CA GLU A 926 -66.99 -44.83 -4.07
C GLU A 926 -68.11 -45.08 -3.04
N LEU A 927 -69.13 -44.20 -2.95
CA LEU A 927 -70.29 -44.47 -2.09
C LEU A 927 -71.04 -45.73 -2.55
N ALA A 928 -71.22 -45.89 -3.86
CA ALA A 928 -71.85 -47.07 -4.42
C ALA A 928 -71.02 -48.32 -4.09
N GLU A 929 -69.71 -48.31 -4.25
CA GLU A 929 -68.81 -49.43 -3.93
C GLU A 929 -68.75 -49.77 -2.43
N GLU A 930 -68.60 -48.80 -1.54
CA GLU A 930 -68.58 -49.00 -0.08
C GLU A 930 -69.91 -49.64 0.42
N VAL A 931 -71.03 -49.30 -0.24
CA VAL A 931 -72.36 -49.86 0.06
C VAL A 931 -72.62 -51.18 -0.71
N GLU A 932 -71.99 -51.39 -1.89
CA GLU A 932 -72.00 -52.62 -2.69
C GLU A 932 -71.28 -53.75 -1.95
N GLN A 933 -70.05 -53.49 -1.48
CA GLN A 933 -69.24 -54.44 -0.71
C GLN A 933 -69.96 -54.95 0.56
N ARG A 934 -70.75 -54.07 1.20
CA ARG A 934 -71.57 -54.39 2.38
C ARG A 934 -72.96 -54.98 2.03
N ASN A 935 -73.22 -55.26 0.75
CA ASN A 935 -74.49 -55.82 0.24
C ASN A 935 -75.73 -54.98 0.62
N ARG A 936 -75.61 -53.65 0.64
CA ARG A 936 -76.67 -52.71 1.03
C ARG A 936 -77.07 -51.72 -0.07
N LEU A 937 -76.69 -51.94 -1.33
CA LEU A 937 -76.87 -50.98 -2.45
C LEU A 937 -78.30 -50.39 -2.60
N LYS A 938 -79.33 -51.13 -2.21
CA LYS A 938 -80.73 -50.63 -2.20
C LYS A 938 -81.00 -49.49 -1.20
N LEU A 939 -80.15 -49.32 -0.18
CA LEU A 939 -80.26 -48.27 0.83
C LEU A 939 -80.13 -46.86 0.23
N ILE A 940 -79.30 -46.72 -0.81
CA ILE A 940 -79.01 -45.44 -1.49
C ILE A 940 -79.87 -45.20 -2.75
N LEU A 941 -80.67 -46.18 -3.19
CA LEU A 941 -81.52 -46.06 -4.39
C LEU A 941 -82.47 -44.84 -4.34
N PRO A 942 -83.21 -44.56 -3.23
CA PRO A 942 -84.09 -43.39 -3.18
C PRO A 942 -83.35 -42.05 -3.31
N TRP A 943 -82.07 -42.01 -2.92
CA TRP A 943 -81.21 -40.84 -3.05
C TRP A 943 -80.72 -40.69 -4.50
N LEU A 944 -80.27 -41.79 -5.15
CA LEU A 944 -79.87 -41.79 -6.57
C LEU A 944 -81.02 -41.36 -7.49
N GLU A 945 -82.25 -41.86 -7.26
CA GLU A 945 -83.43 -41.46 -8.04
C GLU A 945 -83.79 -39.97 -7.83
N ALA A 946 -83.66 -39.46 -6.60
CA ALA A 946 -83.84 -38.03 -6.31
C ALA A 946 -82.79 -37.17 -7.03
N CYS A 947 -81.53 -37.61 -7.12
CA CYS A 947 -80.48 -36.91 -7.87
C CYS A 947 -80.77 -36.85 -9.39
N VAL A 948 -81.36 -37.91 -9.97
CA VAL A 948 -81.79 -37.89 -11.38
C VAL A 948 -83.00 -36.98 -11.59
N GLN A 949 -83.99 -37.02 -10.69
CA GLN A 949 -85.16 -36.11 -10.74
C GLN A 949 -84.76 -34.64 -10.56
N ALA A 950 -83.71 -34.35 -9.79
CA ALA A 950 -83.10 -33.02 -9.67
C ALA A 950 -82.32 -32.58 -10.92
N GLY A 951 -82.23 -33.41 -11.97
CA GLY A 951 -81.65 -33.07 -13.27
C GLY A 951 -80.19 -33.47 -13.45
N SER A 952 -79.61 -34.30 -12.58
CA SER A 952 -78.19 -34.68 -12.71
C SER A 952 -77.88 -35.41 -14.01
N GLN A 953 -76.74 -35.07 -14.61
CA GLN A 953 -76.20 -35.64 -15.85
C GLN A 953 -74.96 -36.53 -15.59
N ASP A 954 -74.65 -36.80 -14.32
CA ASP A 954 -73.42 -37.50 -13.92
C ASP A 954 -73.42 -38.98 -14.31
N THR A 955 -72.44 -39.38 -15.14
CA THR A 955 -72.21 -40.74 -15.63
C THR A 955 -72.14 -41.75 -14.48
N ALA A 956 -71.58 -41.40 -13.32
CA ALA A 956 -71.50 -42.26 -12.14
C ALA A 956 -72.90 -42.72 -11.66
N ILE A 957 -73.85 -41.77 -11.61
CA ILE A 957 -75.23 -42.04 -11.22
C ILE A 957 -75.91 -42.95 -12.24
N TYR A 958 -75.74 -42.69 -13.54
CA TYR A 958 -76.29 -43.55 -14.59
C TYR A 958 -75.61 -44.93 -14.64
N ASN A 959 -74.34 -45.06 -14.27
CA ASN A 959 -73.64 -46.33 -14.14
C ASN A 959 -74.17 -47.13 -12.93
N ALA A 960 -74.35 -46.49 -11.77
CA ALA A 960 -74.93 -47.12 -10.58
C ALA A 960 -76.40 -47.56 -10.81
N ILE A 961 -77.20 -46.72 -11.47
CA ILE A 961 -78.56 -47.06 -11.88
C ILE A 961 -78.55 -48.16 -12.96
N ALA A 962 -77.62 -48.14 -13.92
CA ALA A 962 -77.48 -49.19 -14.92
C ALA A 962 -77.10 -50.55 -14.30
N LYS A 963 -76.22 -50.58 -13.29
CA LYS A 963 -75.95 -51.80 -12.49
C LYS A 963 -77.28 -52.35 -11.93
N ILE A 964 -78.09 -51.51 -11.28
CA ILE A 964 -79.39 -51.88 -10.68
C ILE A 964 -80.44 -52.28 -11.75
N TYR A 965 -80.45 -51.64 -12.92
CA TYR A 965 -81.39 -51.91 -14.00
C TYR A 965 -81.01 -53.12 -14.88
N ILE A 966 -79.74 -53.49 -14.97
CA ILE A 966 -79.29 -54.75 -15.60
C ILE A 966 -79.65 -55.97 -14.73
N ASP A 967 -79.88 -55.77 -13.43
CA ASP A 967 -80.51 -56.73 -12.52
C ASP A 967 -82.06 -56.66 -12.51
N SER A 968 -82.68 -55.81 -13.33
CA SER A 968 -84.14 -55.70 -13.44
C SER A 968 -84.62 -55.47 -14.89
N ASN A 969 -85.76 -54.80 -15.11
CA ASN A 969 -86.55 -54.96 -16.33
C ASN A 969 -86.24 -53.88 -17.39
N ASN A 970 -86.16 -54.28 -18.67
CA ASN A 970 -85.91 -53.45 -19.88
C ASN A 970 -84.51 -52.81 -20.05
N PRO A 971 -83.41 -53.60 -20.12
CA PRO A 971 -82.07 -53.06 -20.40
C PRO A 971 -81.88 -52.56 -21.85
N GLU A 972 -82.59 -53.11 -22.85
CA GLU A 972 -82.35 -52.76 -24.26
C GLU A 972 -82.73 -51.31 -24.62
N SER A 973 -83.83 -50.79 -24.07
CA SER A 973 -84.23 -49.39 -24.29
C SER A 973 -83.22 -48.44 -23.67
N PHE A 974 -82.85 -48.68 -22.39
CA PHE A 974 -81.83 -47.87 -21.70
C PHE A 974 -80.50 -47.83 -22.49
N LEU A 975 -79.99 -48.97 -22.96
CA LEU A 975 -78.73 -49.02 -23.71
C LEU A 975 -78.80 -48.33 -25.08
N LYS A 976 -79.93 -48.41 -25.78
CA LYS A 976 -80.12 -47.79 -27.11
C LYS A 976 -80.36 -46.28 -27.00
N GLU A 977 -81.27 -45.86 -26.13
CA GLU A 977 -81.79 -44.50 -26.03
C GLU A 977 -80.90 -43.59 -25.19
N ASN A 978 -80.34 -44.08 -24.08
CA ASN A 978 -79.49 -43.27 -23.21
C ASN A 978 -78.08 -43.11 -23.81
N ASN A 979 -77.50 -41.93 -23.64
CA ASN A 979 -76.15 -41.56 -24.10
C ASN A 979 -75.21 -41.17 -22.94
N LEU A 980 -75.70 -41.20 -21.69
CA LEU A 980 -75.02 -40.68 -20.50
C LEU A 980 -74.42 -41.78 -19.60
N TYR A 981 -74.48 -43.06 -20.02
CA TYR A 981 -73.77 -44.16 -19.35
C TYR A 981 -72.48 -44.47 -20.11
N GLU A 982 -71.47 -45.03 -19.42
CA GLU A 982 -70.21 -45.38 -20.07
C GLU A 982 -70.31 -46.73 -20.82
N PRO A 983 -70.18 -46.77 -22.17
CA PRO A 983 -70.41 -48.00 -22.92
C PRO A 983 -69.35 -49.09 -22.67
N LEU A 984 -68.17 -48.72 -22.16
CA LEU A 984 -67.12 -49.67 -21.82
C LEU A 984 -67.40 -50.39 -20.49
N VAL A 985 -67.74 -49.63 -19.43
CA VAL A 985 -68.04 -50.16 -18.09
C VAL A 985 -69.32 -51.00 -18.13
N VAL A 986 -70.40 -50.41 -18.65
CA VAL A 986 -71.68 -51.10 -18.80
C VAL A 986 -71.56 -52.24 -19.82
N GLY A 987 -70.81 -52.06 -20.91
CA GLY A 987 -70.55 -53.11 -21.89
C GLY A 987 -69.81 -54.32 -21.31
N LYS A 988 -68.85 -54.14 -20.40
CA LYS A 988 -68.16 -55.24 -19.69
C LYS A 988 -69.10 -56.00 -18.75
N LEU A 989 -69.96 -55.29 -18.01
CA LEU A 989 -71.02 -55.92 -17.20
C LEU A 989 -72.03 -56.70 -18.08
N CYS A 990 -72.39 -56.13 -19.24
CA CYS A 990 -73.23 -56.82 -20.22
C CYS A 990 -72.53 -58.02 -20.85
N ALA A 991 -71.22 -57.98 -21.13
CA ALA A 991 -70.50 -59.07 -21.78
C ALA A 991 -70.55 -60.38 -20.97
N ALA A 992 -70.50 -60.29 -19.64
CA ALA A 992 -70.64 -61.42 -18.73
C ALA A 992 -72.07 -62.03 -18.68
N ARG A 993 -73.09 -61.33 -19.19
CA ARG A 993 -74.51 -61.72 -19.10
C ARG A 993 -75.19 -61.98 -20.45
N ASN A 994 -74.93 -61.14 -21.45
CA ASN A 994 -75.49 -61.23 -22.80
C ASN A 994 -74.58 -60.55 -23.87
N PRO A 995 -73.88 -61.33 -24.71
CA PRO A 995 -72.99 -60.82 -25.77
C PRO A 995 -73.64 -59.88 -26.79
N SER A 996 -74.95 -59.99 -27.07
CA SER A 996 -75.59 -59.10 -28.05
C SER A 996 -75.82 -57.69 -27.49
N LEU A 997 -76.09 -57.56 -26.18
CA LEU A 997 -76.17 -56.27 -25.50
C LEU A 997 -74.80 -55.60 -25.44
N ALA A 998 -73.75 -56.39 -25.16
CA ALA A 998 -72.36 -55.91 -25.19
C ALA A 998 -71.96 -55.43 -26.59
N PHE A 999 -72.35 -56.14 -27.66
CA PHE A 999 -72.12 -55.68 -29.04
C PHE A 999 -72.78 -54.32 -29.31
N ILE A 1000 -74.01 -54.09 -28.83
CA ILE A 1000 -74.70 -52.80 -28.98
C ILE A 1000 -73.94 -51.68 -28.25
N ALA A 1001 -73.54 -51.92 -27.00
CA ALA A 1001 -72.77 -50.94 -26.21
C ALA A 1001 -71.41 -50.62 -26.88
N TYR A 1002 -70.61 -51.64 -27.22
CA TYR A 1002 -69.29 -51.45 -27.84
C TYR A 1002 -69.35 -50.87 -29.25
N ALA A 1003 -70.35 -51.25 -30.06
CA ALA A 1003 -70.51 -50.67 -31.40
C ALA A 1003 -70.92 -49.18 -31.34
N LYS A 1004 -71.76 -48.79 -30.35
CA LYS A 1004 -72.13 -47.39 -30.10
C LYS A 1004 -70.95 -46.58 -29.54
N GLY A 1005 -70.13 -47.18 -28.67
CA GLY A 1005 -68.94 -46.57 -28.06
C GLY A 1005 -67.66 -46.59 -28.92
N PHE A 1006 -67.70 -47.12 -30.15
CA PHE A 1006 -66.54 -47.30 -31.03
C PHE A 1006 -65.38 -48.16 -30.47
N CYS A 1007 -65.66 -49.00 -29.46
CA CYS A 1007 -64.68 -49.84 -28.75
C CYS A 1007 -64.16 -50.99 -29.63
N ASP A 1008 -63.16 -50.69 -30.47
CA ASP A 1008 -62.62 -51.64 -31.48
C ASP A 1008 -62.12 -52.95 -30.86
N GLU A 1009 -61.31 -52.88 -29.80
CA GLU A 1009 -60.55 -54.03 -29.33
C GLU A 1009 -61.43 -54.99 -28.52
N GLU A 1010 -62.32 -54.47 -27.68
CA GLU A 1010 -63.36 -55.22 -26.99
C GLU A 1010 -64.34 -55.85 -27.99
N LEU A 1011 -64.76 -55.12 -29.03
CA LEU A 1011 -65.63 -55.67 -30.08
C LEU A 1011 -64.91 -56.75 -30.90
N ILE A 1012 -63.63 -56.55 -31.25
CA ILE A 1012 -62.80 -57.56 -31.93
C ILE A 1012 -62.60 -58.80 -31.07
N THR A 1013 -62.47 -58.65 -29.74
CA THR A 1013 -62.32 -59.76 -28.81
C THR A 1013 -63.63 -60.51 -28.64
N LEU A 1014 -64.72 -59.81 -28.34
CA LEU A 1014 -66.09 -60.35 -28.27
C LEU A 1014 -66.47 -61.10 -29.55
N THR A 1015 -66.13 -60.55 -30.73
CA THR A 1015 -66.43 -61.20 -32.02
C THR A 1015 -65.50 -62.36 -32.36
N LYS A 1016 -64.24 -62.39 -31.88
CA LYS A 1016 -63.35 -63.56 -31.99
C LYS A 1016 -63.86 -64.71 -31.12
N GLU A 1017 -64.13 -64.43 -29.84
CA GLU A 1017 -64.59 -65.43 -28.86
C GLU A 1017 -65.92 -66.06 -29.27
N ASN A 1018 -66.85 -65.26 -29.78
CA ASN A 1018 -68.17 -65.72 -30.24
C ASN A 1018 -68.22 -66.09 -31.74
N SER A 1019 -67.07 -66.23 -32.41
CA SER A 1019 -66.94 -66.65 -33.83
C SER A 1019 -67.71 -65.79 -34.86
N MET A 1020 -67.91 -64.50 -34.59
CA MET A 1020 -68.71 -63.57 -35.40
C MET A 1020 -67.93 -62.95 -36.58
N PHE A 1021 -67.04 -63.72 -37.22
CA PHE A 1021 -66.07 -63.25 -38.23
C PHE A 1021 -66.70 -62.52 -39.43
N LYS A 1022 -67.93 -62.84 -39.82
CA LYS A 1022 -68.67 -62.15 -40.90
C LYS A 1022 -69.03 -60.70 -40.54
N GLN A 1023 -69.37 -60.43 -39.27
CA GLN A 1023 -69.62 -59.07 -38.80
C GLN A 1023 -68.29 -58.31 -38.66
N GLN A 1024 -67.24 -58.99 -38.18
CA GLN A 1024 -65.89 -58.45 -38.05
C GLN A 1024 -65.28 -58.04 -39.41
N ALA A 1025 -65.35 -58.88 -40.45
CA ALA A 1025 -64.84 -58.56 -41.78
C ALA A 1025 -65.54 -57.33 -42.39
N ARG A 1026 -66.87 -57.24 -42.26
CA ARG A 1026 -67.66 -56.07 -42.68
C ARG A 1026 -67.24 -54.79 -41.95
N TYR A 1027 -67.00 -54.88 -40.65
CA TYR A 1027 -66.51 -53.79 -39.82
C TYR A 1027 -65.13 -53.30 -40.27
N LEU A 1028 -64.18 -54.22 -40.50
CA LEU A 1028 -62.82 -53.92 -40.96
C LEU A 1028 -62.75 -53.31 -42.37
N VAL A 1029 -63.63 -53.73 -43.29
CA VAL A 1029 -63.75 -53.09 -44.62
C VAL A 1029 -64.31 -51.68 -44.47
N LYS A 1030 -65.41 -51.51 -43.70
CA LYS A 1030 -66.08 -50.21 -43.53
C LYS A 1030 -65.24 -49.17 -42.77
N ARG A 1031 -64.43 -49.57 -41.79
CA ARG A 1031 -63.66 -48.66 -40.92
C ARG A 1031 -62.40 -48.06 -41.56
N ARG A 1032 -61.95 -48.56 -42.73
CA ARG A 1032 -60.86 -48.02 -43.59
C ARG A 1032 -59.49 -47.74 -42.94
N GLN A 1033 -59.26 -48.09 -41.68
CA GLN A 1033 -57.99 -47.86 -40.97
C GLN A 1033 -56.93 -48.92 -41.30
N PRO A 1034 -55.69 -48.54 -41.71
CA PRO A 1034 -54.63 -49.50 -42.03
C PRO A 1034 -54.06 -50.19 -40.79
N GLU A 1035 -53.99 -49.48 -39.65
CA GLU A 1035 -53.43 -49.99 -38.38
C GLU A 1035 -54.28 -51.11 -37.77
N LEU A 1036 -55.60 -50.92 -37.75
CA LEU A 1036 -56.56 -51.94 -37.27
C LEU A 1036 -56.49 -53.20 -38.14
N ARG A 1037 -56.30 -53.05 -39.46
CA ARG A 1037 -56.12 -54.17 -40.39
C ARG A 1037 -54.78 -54.88 -40.16
N ALA A 1038 -53.70 -54.13 -39.98
CA ALA A 1038 -52.39 -54.69 -39.65
C ALA A 1038 -52.44 -55.52 -38.35
N ARG A 1039 -53.14 -55.05 -37.31
CA ARG A 1039 -53.34 -55.78 -36.03
C ARG A 1039 -54.12 -57.09 -36.17
N VAL A 1040 -55.11 -57.17 -37.05
CA VAL A 1040 -55.87 -58.43 -37.26
C VAL A 1040 -55.14 -59.38 -38.23
N LEU A 1041 -54.28 -58.87 -39.11
CA LEU A 1041 -53.55 -59.62 -40.13
C LEU A 1041 -52.10 -60.00 -39.73
N VAL A 1042 -51.73 -59.88 -38.45
CA VAL A 1042 -50.44 -60.31 -37.86
C VAL A 1042 -50.20 -61.81 -38.09
N PRO A 1043 -48.96 -62.27 -38.39
CA PRO A 1043 -48.64 -63.68 -38.64
C PRO A 1043 -49.05 -64.65 -37.53
N ASP A 1044 -48.98 -64.26 -36.25
CA ASP A 1044 -49.32 -65.12 -35.10
C ASP A 1044 -50.83 -65.31 -34.82
N ASN A 1045 -51.72 -64.66 -35.58
CA ASN A 1045 -53.15 -64.83 -35.36
C ASN A 1045 -53.64 -66.19 -35.90
N MET A 1046 -54.11 -67.10 -35.03
CA MET A 1046 -54.63 -68.42 -35.44
C MET A 1046 -55.78 -68.34 -36.45
N TYR A 1047 -56.67 -67.34 -36.29
CA TYR A 1047 -57.80 -67.12 -37.19
C TYR A 1047 -57.43 -66.28 -38.42
N ARG A 1048 -56.16 -65.89 -38.58
CA ARG A 1048 -55.64 -65.12 -39.72
C ARG A 1048 -56.04 -65.76 -41.04
N ARG A 1049 -55.96 -67.09 -41.15
CA ARG A 1049 -56.31 -67.79 -42.40
C ARG A 1049 -57.80 -67.70 -42.71
N GLN A 1050 -58.68 -68.00 -41.75
CA GLN A 1050 -60.13 -67.84 -41.92
C GLN A 1050 -60.52 -66.40 -42.25
N LEU A 1051 -59.89 -65.42 -41.59
CA LEU A 1051 -60.16 -64.01 -41.82
C LEU A 1051 -59.59 -63.53 -43.17
N ILE A 1052 -58.42 -64.01 -43.60
CA ILE A 1052 -57.84 -63.77 -44.94
C ILE A 1052 -58.68 -64.45 -46.02
N ASP A 1053 -59.16 -65.68 -45.82
CA ASP A 1053 -60.03 -66.37 -46.79
C ASP A 1053 -61.33 -65.57 -47.00
N GLN A 1054 -61.91 -65.05 -45.90
CA GLN A 1054 -63.05 -64.11 -45.95
C GLN A 1054 -62.69 -62.70 -46.46
N LEU A 1055 -61.40 -62.33 -46.50
CA LEU A 1055 -60.92 -61.06 -47.05
C LEU A 1055 -60.62 -61.15 -48.56
N VAL A 1056 -59.98 -62.24 -49.01
CA VAL A 1056 -59.47 -62.43 -50.38
C VAL A 1056 -60.54 -62.96 -51.31
N ALA A 1057 -61.33 -63.95 -50.91
CA ALA A 1057 -62.31 -64.56 -51.79
C ALA A 1057 -63.66 -63.80 -51.84
N PRO A 1058 -64.33 -63.46 -50.73
CA PRO A 1058 -65.51 -62.60 -50.76
C PRO A 1058 -65.14 -61.11 -50.84
N ALA A 1059 -64.46 -60.57 -49.83
CA ALA A 1059 -64.44 -59.11 -49.62
C ALA A 1059 -63.59 -58.31 -50.61
N LEU A 1060 -62.59 -58.93 -51.26
CA LEU A 1060 -61.75 -58.30 -52.29
C LEU A 1060 -62.29 -58.52 -53.72
N VAL A 1061 -62.93 -59.66 -54.02
CA VAL A 1061 -63.59 -59.89 -55.32
C VAL A 1061 -64.86 -59.04 -55.45
N GLU A 1062 -65.59 -58.83 -54.35
CA GLU A 1062 -66.72 -57.88 -54.28
C GLU A 1062 -66.26 -56.40 -54.31
N CYS A 1063 -64.95 -56.10 -54.25
CA CYS A 1063 -64.42 -54.74 -54.17
C CYS A 1063 -64.05 -54.18 -55.54
N THR A 1064 -64.96 -53.39 -56.14
CA THR A 1064 -64.74 -52.74 -57.45
C THR A 1064 -63.85 -51.49 -57.40
N ASP A 1065 -63.34 -51.11 -56.23
CA ASP A 1065 -62.65 -49.84 -55.99
C ASP A 1065 -61.12 -50.05 -55.97
N THR A 1066 -60.44 -49.55 -57.00
CA THR A 1066 -59.00 -49.72 -57.22
C THR A 1066 -58.13 -49.19 -56.08
N ASP A 1067 -58.62 -48.22 -55.30
CA ASP A 1067 -57.86 -47.66 -54.17
C ASP A 1067 -57.98 -48.52 -52.92
N ASN A 1068 -59.16 -49.08 -52.64
CA ASN A 1068 -59.30 -50.07 -51.56
C ASN A 1068 -58.47 -51.33 -51.86
N VAL A 1069 -58.41 -51.76 -53.12
CA VAL A 1069 -57.57 -52.88 -53.57
C VAL A 1069 -56.08 -52.52 -53.49
N SER A 1070 -55.65 -51.36 -54.00
CA SER A 1070 -54.22 -51.00 -54.02
C SER A 1070 -53.63 -50.78 -52.62
N VAL A 1071 -54.40 -50.21 -51.69
CA VAL A 1071 -54.00 -50.08 -50.27
C VAL A 1071 -53.93 -51.45 -49.58
N THR A 1072 -54.84 -52.37 -49.91
CA THR A 1072 -54.82 -53.73 -49.36
C THR A 1072 -53.65 -54.55 -49.93
N ILE A 1073 -53.32 -54.41 -51.22
CA ILE A 1073 -52.13 -55.02 -51.83
C ILE A 1073 -50.83 -54.43 -51.27
N LYS A 1074 -50.75 -53.11 -51.06
CA LYS A 1074 -49.60 -52.49 -50.38
C LYS A 1074 -49.39 -53.03 -48.97
N ALA A 1075 -50.46 -53.22 -48.21
CA ALA A 1075 -50.38 -53.81 -46.86
C ALA A 1075 -49.92 -55.29 -46.87
N LEU A 1076 -50.23 -56.05 -47.93
CA LEU A 1076 -49.75 -57.43 -48.12
C LEU A 1076 -48.27 -57.46 -48.55
N LEU A 1077 -47.84 -56.54 -49.42
CA LEU A 1077 -46.45 -56.44 -49.93
C LEU A 1077 -45.42 -56.19 -48.81
N THR A 1078 -45.77 -55.43 -47.76
CA THR A 1078 -44.89 -55.18 -46.60
C THR A 1078 -44.55 -56.45 -45.79
N THR A 1079 -45.18 -57.59 -46.08
CA THR A 1079 -44.99 -58.86 -45.34
C THR A 1079 -44.05 -59.87 -46.02
N ASN A 1080 -43.22 -59.43 -46.99
CA ASN A 1080 -42.17 -60.22 -47.65
C ASN A 1080 -42.64 -61.55 -48.26
N LEU A 1081 -43.79 -61.53 -48.95
CA LEU A 1081 -44.28 -62.63 -49.77
C LEU A 1081 -44.05 -62.31 -51.25
N LEU A 1082 -43.23 -63.13 -51.91
CA LEU A 1082 -42.85 -62.98 -53.32
C LEU A 1082 -44.03 -63.31 -54.24
N ILE A 1083 -44.33 -62.40 -55.16
CA ILE A 1083 -45.38 -62.56 -56.17
C ILE A 1083 -44.72 -63.08 -57.46
N GLU A 1084 -45.20 -64.22 -57.98
CA GLU A 1084 -44.78 -64.72 -59.30
C GLU A 1084 -45.18 -63.74 -60.43
N PRO A 1085 -44.42 -63.65 -61.54
CA PRO A 1085 -44.56 -62.56 -62.50
C PRO A 1085 -45.92 -62.56 -63.22
N SER A 1086 -46.83 -61.70 -62.75
CA SER A 1086 -48.03 -61.26 -63.47
C SER A 1086 -47.67 -60.10 -64.43
N PRO A 1087 -48.56 -59.66 -65.35
CA PRO A 1087 -48.20 -59.09 -66.66
C PRO A 1087 -47.70 -57.62 -66.66
N PHE A 1088 -46.91 -57.22 -65.66
CA PHE A 1088 -46.43 -55.84 -65.46
C PHE A 1088 -44.92 -55.66 -65.75
N SER A 1089 -44.33 -56.55 -66.56
CA SER A 1089 -42.88 -56.63 -66.86
C SER A 1089 -42.28 -55.36 -67.47
N ASP A 1090 -43.09 -54.56 -68.17
CA ASP A 1090 -42.64 -53.41 -68.97
C ASP A 1090 -42.58 -52.08 -68.19
N ASN A 1091 -42.94 -52.07 -66.90
CA ASN A 1091 -43.06 -50.83 -66.15
C ASN A 1091 -41.71 -50.35 -65.55
N LYS A 1092 -41.16 -49.29 -66.15
CA LYS A 1092 -39.86 -48.67 -65.81
C LYS A 1092 -39.66 -48.36 -64.32
N ASN A 1093 -40.73 -47.97 -63.61
CA ASN A 1093 -40.65 -47.68 -62.17
C ASN A 1093 -40.49 -48.95 -61.33
N LEU A 1094 -41.10 -50.07 -61.72
CA LEU A 1094 -40.95 -51.36 -61.04
C LEU A 1094 -39.59 -52.00 -61.32
N GLN A 1095 -39.02 -51.83 -62.52
CA GLN A 1095 -37.66 -52.29 -62.82
C GLN A 1095 -36.59 -51.53 -62.00
N ASN A 1096 -36.73 -50.20 -61.84
CA ASN A 1096 -35.84 -49.43 -60.95
C ASN A 1096 -35.98 -49.84 -59.47
N LEU A 1097 -37.20 -50.14 -59.02
CA LEU A 1097 -37.44 -50.64 -57.65
C LEU A 1097 -36.85 -52.03 -57.42
N LEU A 1098 -36.89 -52.91 -58.43
CA LEU A 1098 -36.22 -54.21 -58.42
C LEU A 1098 -34.69 -54.10 -58.39
N LEU A 1099 -34.10 -53.18 -59.17
CA LEU A 1099 -32.65 -52.97 -59.16
C LEU A 1099 -32.15 -52.41 -57.81
N LEU A 1100 -32.88 -51.43 -57.25
CA LEU A 1100 -32.58 -50.86 -55.92
C LEU A 1100 -32.76 -51.87 -54.77
N THR A 1101 -33.61 -52.89 -54.93
CA THR A 1101 -33.81 -53.94 -53.91
C THR A 1101 -32.93 -55.19 -54.09
N ALA A 1102 -32.30 -55.37 -55.26
CA ALA A 1102 -31.34 -56.46 -55.48
C ALA A 1102 -29.94 -56.17 -54.88
N ILE A 1103 -29.51 -54.90 -54.87
CA ILE A 1103 -28.18 -54.47 -54.41
C ILE A 1103 -27.89 -54.81 -52.92
N PRO A 1104 -28.86 -54.76 -51.99
CA PRO A 1104 -28.66 -55.21 -50.61
C PRO A 1104 -28.73 -56.73 -50.40
N ALA A 1105 -29.33 -57.50 -51.33
CA ALA A 1105 -29.79 -58.87 -51.06
C ALA A 1105 -28.77 -59.97 -51.39
N ASP A 1106 -28.08 -59.92 -52.54
CA ASP A 1106 -27.03 -60.90 -52.92
C ASP A 1106 -26.04 -60.28 -53.92
N LYS A 1107 -24.94 -59.71 -53.40
CA LYS A 1107 -23.95 -58.98 -54.20
C LYS A 1107 -23.26 -59.84 -55.26
N GLY A 1108 -23.20 -61.17 -55.09
CA GLY A 1108 -22.48 -62.08 -55.99
C GLY A 1108 -23.12 -62.31 -57.35
N LYS A 1109 -24.40 -61.95 -57.53
CA LYS A 1109 -25.13 -62.10 -58.81
C LYS A 1109 -25.46 -60.78 -59.50
N VAL A 1110 -25.08 -59.64 -58.89
CA VAL A 1110 -25.40 -58.30 -59.39
C VAL A 1110 -24.79 -58.05 -60.78
N GLU A 1111 -23.56 -58.50 -61.05
CA GLU A 1111 -22.97 -58.44 -62.41
C GLU A 1111 -23.79 -59.19 -63.47
N GLY A 1112 -24.47 -60.29 -63.10
CA GLY A 1112 -25.32 -61.05 -64.00
C GLY A 1112 -26.65 -60.36 -64.34
N TYR A 1113 -27.12 -59.47 -63.47
CA TYR A 1113 -28.29 -58.61 -63.71
C TYR A 1113 -27.90 -57.31 -64.44
N ILE A 1114 -26.77 -56.70 -64.08
CA ILE A 1114 -26.23 -55.51 -64.78
C ILE A 1114 -26.01 -55.80 -66.26
N ASN A 1115 -25.42 -56.96 -66.61
CA ASN A 1115 -25.21 -57.36 -68.01
C ASN A 1115 -26.50 -57.71 -68.80
N LYS A 1116 -27.69 -57.58 -68.21
CA LYS A 1116 -28.99 -57.84 -68.86
C LYS A 1116 -29.95 -56.64 -68.84
N LEU A 1117 -29.57 -55.51 -68.26
CA LEU A 1117 -30.43 -54.34 -68.09
C LEU A 1117 -29.89 -53.15 -68.89
N GLN A 1118 -30.66 -52.68 -69.88
CA GLN A 1118 -30.14 -51.82 -70.96
C GLN A 1118 -30.23 -50.29 -70.72
N ASN A 1119 -30.59 -49.81 -69.51
CA ASN A 1119 -30.78 -48.36 -69.26
C ASN A 1119 -30.44 -47.96 -67.80
N TYR A 1120 -29.26 -47.40 -67.53
CA TYR A 1120 -28.90 -46.76 -66.25
C TYR A 1120 -27.80 -45.69 -66.39
N ASP A 1121 -27.72 -44.72 -65.47
CA ASP A 1121 -26.80 -43.57 -65.49
C ASP A 1121 -26.45 -43.10 -64.05
N THR A 1122 -25.26 -42.51 -63.83
CA THR A 1122 -24.62 -42.36 -62.51
C THR A 1122 -24.37 -40.94 -61.99
N GLU A 1123 -24.67 -39.87 -62.73
CA GLU A 1123 -24.27 -38.49 -62.35
C GLU A 1123 -25.11 -37.80 -61.23
N GLY A 1124 -26.17 -38.43 -60.72
CA GLY A 1124 -27.23 -37.74 -59.95
C GLY A 1124 -26.88 -37.18 -58.56
N ALA A 1125 -25.78 -37.59 -57.92
CA ALA A 1125 -25.47 -37.20 -56.54
C ALA A 1125 -24.88 -35.78 -56.40
N LEU A 1126 -24.05 -35.34 -57.35
CA LEU A 1126 -23.33 -34.07 -57.27
C LEU A 1126 -24.23 -32.85 -57.55
N THR A 1127 -25.31 -33.06 -58.30
CA THR A 1127 -26.33 -32.06 -58.62
C THR A 1127 -27.21 -31.69 -57.42
N ILE A 1128 -27.27 -32.54 -56.38
CA ILE A 1128 -28.08 -32.29 -55.19
C ILE A 1128 -27.37 -31.30 -54.26
N HIS A 1129 -26.10 -31.53 -53.92
CA HIS A 1129 -25.35 -30.64 -53.00
C HIS A 1129 -25.10 -29.24 -53.57
N LYS A 1130 -24.91 -29.10 -54.90
CA LYS A 1130 -24.83 -27.79 -55.56
C LYS A 1130 -26.14 -26.98 -55.47
N LYS A 1131 -27.28 -27.61 -55.17
CA LYS A 1131 -28.61 -26.99 -55.15
C LYS A 1131 -29.02 -26.43 -53.78
N TYR A 1132 -28.22 -26.67 -52.74
CA TYR A 1132 -28.50 -26.29 -51.35
C TYR A 1132 -27.38 -25.44 -50.69
N GLU A 1133 -26.47 -24.86 -51.49
CA GLU A 1133 -25.41 -23.93 -51.04
C GLU A 1133 -24.44 -24.48 -49.95
N GLN A 1134 -24.41 -25.80 -49.76
CA GLN A 1134 -23.50 -26.50 -48.84
C GLN A 1134 -22.09 -26.68 -49.44
N HIS A 1135 -21.43 -25.56 -49.74
CA HIS A 1135 -20.17 -25.54 -50.49
C HIS A 1135 -19.01 -26.31 -49.83
N ALA A 1136 -18.97 -26.38 -48.49
CA ALA A 1136 -17.92 -27.13 -47.78
C ALA A 1136 -18.05 -28.65 -47.96
N GLU A 1137 -19.27 -29.18 -47.90
CA GLU A 1137 -19.55 -30.61 -48.10
C GLU A 1137 -19.37 -31.00 -49.57
N ALA A 1138 -19.75 -30.12 -50.50
CA ALA A 1138 -19.48 -30.31 -51.93
C ALA A 1138 -17.96 -30.37 -52.25
N ILE A 1139 -17.14 -29.56 -51.58
CA ILE A 1139 -15.66 -29.63 -51.70
C ILE A 1139 -15.13 -30.94 -51.12
N ASN A 1140 -15.64 -31.40 -49.97
CA ASN A 1140 -15.21 -32.69 -49.40
C ASN A 1140 -15.59 -33.88 -50.31
N VAL A 1141 -16.78 -33.90 -50.93
CA VAL A 1141 -17.15 -34.96 -51.89
C VAL A 1141 -16.21 -34.96 -53.11
N LEU A 1142 -15.80 -33.78 -53.61
CA LEU A 1142 -14.84 -33.67 -54.72
C LEU A 1142 -13.43 -34.15 -54.34
N VAL A 1143 -12.98 -33.89 -53.11
CA VAL A 1143 -11.62 -34.19 -52.62
C VAL A 1143 -11.49 -35.62 -52.07
N GLU A 1144 -12.46 -36.11 -51.30
CA GLU A 1144 -12.40 -37.41 -50.61
C GLU A 1144 -13.03 -38.56 -51.42
N HIS A 1145 -14.13 -38.32 -52.14
CA HIS A 1145 -14.83 -39.38 -52.90
C HIS A 1145 -14.50 -39.41 -54.40
N ILE A 1146 -14.17 -38.25 -55.00
CA ILE A 1146 -13.78 -38.15 -56.42
C ILE A 1146 -12.26 -38.01 -56.59
N VAL A 1147 -11.52 -37.72 -55.51
CA VAL A 1147 -10.04 -37.72 -55.45
C VAL A 1147 -9.39 -36.78 -56.48
N SER A 1148 -10.05 -35.66 -56.80
CA SER A 1148 -9.51 -34.61 -57.68
C SER A 1148 -9.26 -33.32 -56.92
N ILE A 1149 -8.03 -33.18 -56.39
CA ILE A 1149 -7.60 -31.99 -55.63
C ILE A 1149 -7.67 -30.73 -56.50
N ASP A 1150 -7.34 -30.85 -57.79
CA ASP A 1150 -7.31 -29.71 -58.72
C ASP A 1150 -8.73 -29.21 -59.05
N SER A 1151 -9.71 -30.11 -59.24
CA SER A 1151 -11.13 -29.72 -59.39
C SER A 1151 -11.74 -29.14 -58.11
N GLY A 1152 -11.30 -29.62 -56.94
CA GLY A 1152 -11.66 -29.03 -55.65
C GLY A 1152 -11.07 -27.63 -55.47
N LEU A 1153 -9.85 -27.39 -55.96
CA LEU A 1153 -9.21 -26.08 -55.95
C LEU A 1153 -9.94 -25.07 -56.85
N ASP A 1154 -10.33 -25.45 -58.06
CA ASP A 1154 -11.06 -24.56 -58.98
C ASP A 1154 -12.42 -24.14 -58.40
N TYR A 1155 -13.17 -25.07 -57.81
CA TYR A 1155 -14.44 -24.72 -57.15
C TYR A 1155 -14.22 -23.86 -55.88
N ALA A 1156 -13.15 -24.11 -55.12
CA ALA A 1156 -12.77 -23.26 -53.98
C ALA A 1156 -12.30 -21.86 -54.41
N ASN A 1157 -11.81 -21.71 -55.65
CA ASN A 1157 -11.47 -20.42 -56.26
C ASN A 1157 -12.72 -19.63 -56.65
N GLU A 1158 -13.74 -20.27 -57.25
CA GLU A 1158 -15.02 -19.64 -57.58
C GLU A 1158 -15.78 -19.13 -56.33
N VAL A 1159 -15.81 -19.95 -55.27
CA VAL A 1159 -16.55 -19.64 -54.02
C VAL A 1159 -15.68 -18.86 -53.00
N ASN A 1160 -14.45 -18.50 -53.39
CA ASN A 1160 -13.52 -17.65 -52.63
C ASN A 1160 -13.24 -18.12 -51.18
N ARG A 1161 -13.21 -19.45 -50.95
CA ARG A 1161 -13.00 -20.10 -49.64
C ARG A 1161 -12.06 -21.30 -49.75
N ARG A 1162 -10.76 -21.08 -49.57
CA ARG A 1162 -9.70 -22.08 -49.84
C ARG A 1162 -9.29 -22.98 -48.66
N CYS A 1163 -9.76 -22.71 -47.45
CA CYS A 1163 -9.26 -23.36 -46.22
C CYS A 1163 -9.42 -24.90 -46.19
N GLY A 1164 -10.45 -25.45 -46.84
CA GLY A 1164 -10.65 -26.91 -46.92
C GLY A 1164 -9.62 -27.61 -47.83
N VAL A 1165 -9.22 -26.97 -48.93
CA VAL A 1165 -8.31 -27.55 -49.93
C VAL A 1165 -6.85 -27.47 -49.46
N ALA A 1166 -6.48 -26.42 -48.72
CA ALA A 1166 -5.11 -26.23 -48.24
C ALA A 1166 -4.60 -27.39 -47.37
N LYS A 1167 -5.49 -28.02 -46.58
CA LYS A 1167 -5.12 -29.20 -45.77
C LYS A 1167 -4.87 -30.44 -46.63
N ALA A 1168 -5.74 -30.74 -47.59
CA ALA A 1168 -5.54 -31.85 -48.53
C ALA A 1168 -4.28 -31.66 -49.41
N GLN A 1169 -3.91 -30.41 -49.74
CA GLN A 1169 -2.65 -30.10 -50.42
C GLN A 1169 -1.41 -30.35 -49.54
N LEU A 1170 -1.50 -30.10 -48.22
CA LEU A 1170 -0.44 -30.37 -47.25
C LEU A 1170 -0.18 -31.88 -47.11
N ASP A 1171 -1.26 -32.66 -46.98
CA ASP A 1171 -1.20 -34.13 -46.93
C ASP A 1171 -0.69 -34.72 -48.26
N GLY A 1172 -1.02 -34.09 -49.39
CA GLY A 1172 -0.47 -34.39 -50.72
C GLY A 1172 0.96 -33.87 -50.99
N LEU A 1173 1.68 -33.35 -49.97
CA LEU A 1173 3.03 -32.80 -50.06
C LEU A 1173 3.23 -31.63 -51.07
N ARG A 1174 2.15 -30.98 -51.53
CA ARG A 1174 2.17 -29.80 -52.41
C ARG A 1174 2.43 -28.50 -51.62
N ILE A 1175 3.53 -28.50 -50.84
CA ILE A 1175 3.89 -27.48 -49.84
C ILE A 1175 3.79 -26.03 -50.36
N LYS A 1176 4.22 -25.77 -51.60
CA LYS A 1176 4.19 -24.42 -52.18
C LYS A 1176 2.76 -23.91 -52.42
N ASP A 1177 1.91 -24.76 -52.98
CA ASP A 1177 0.51 -24.43 -53.28
C ASP A 1177 -0.31 -24.29 -51.99
N THR A 1178 0.03 -25.08 -50.96
CA THR A 1178 -0.48 -24.94 -49.60
C THR A 1178 -0.11 -23.58 -48.99
N ILE A 1179 1.16 -23.17 -49.10
CA ILE A 1179 1.67 -21.87 -48.61
C ILE A 1179 0.93 -20.71 -49.31
N ASP A 1180 0.81 -20.73 -50.64
CA ASP A 1180 0.11 -19.70 -51.41
C ASP A 1180 -1.41 -19.68 -51.11
N SER A 1181 -2.02 -20.84 -50.83
CA SER A 1181 -3.44 -20.95 -50.47
C SER A 1181 -3.74 -20.46 -49.05
N TYR A 1182 -2.82 -20.65 -48.10
CA TYR A 1182 -2.94 -20.09 -46.76
C TYR A 1182 -2.67 -18.58 -46.73
N ILE A 1183 -1.63 -18.06 -47.41
CA ILE A 1183 -1.35 -16.61 -47.46
C ILE A 1183 -2.58 -15.82 -47.94
N LYS A 1184 -3.34 -16.35 -48.90
CA LYS A 1184 -4.56 -15.72 -49.43
C LYS A 1184 -5.83 -15.92 -48.58
N ALA A 1185 -5.77 -16.71 -47.51
CA ALA A 1185 -6.95 -17.05 -46.70
C ALA A 1185 -7.13 -16.19 -45.42
N GLU A 1186 -6.13 -15.35 -45.07
CA GLU A 1186 -6.15 -14.35 -43.98
C GLU A 1186 -6.79 -14.80 -42.65
N GLY A 1187 -6.65 -16.08 -42.26
CA GLY A 1187 -7.31 -16.65 -41.09
C GLY A 1187 -6.58 -17.85 -40.47
N SER A 1188 -6.58 -17.88 -39.14
CA SER A 1188 -5.97 -18.87 -38.21
C SER A 1188 -5.26 -20.09 -38.84
N PHE A 1189 -3.92 -20.04 -38.85
CA PHE A 1189 -3.07 -21.06 -39.47
C PHE A 1189 -2.56 -22.11 -38.47
N SER A 1190 -2.48 -23.37 -38.92
CA SER A 1190 -1.71 -24.44 -38.24
C SER A 1190 -0.22 -24.30 -38.59
N PHE A 1191 0.42 -23.23 -38.13
CA PHE A 1191 1.82 -22.91 -38.43
C PHE A 1191 2.77 -24.09 -38.14
N THR A 1192 2.49 -24.84 -37.07
CA THR A 1192 3.35 -25.92 -36.57
C THR A 1192 3.43 -27.10 -37.53
N GLU A 1193 2.32 -27.48 -38.18
CA GLU A 1193 2.28 -28.60 -39.14
C GLU A 1193 2.98 -28.22 -40.45
N VAL A 1194 2.75 -27.00 -40.96
CA VAL A 1194 3.40 -26.51 -42.20
C VAL A 1194 4.91 -26.41 -42.00
N ILE A 1195 5.38 -25.87 -40.86
CA ILE A 1195 6.82 -25.80 -40.54
C ILE A 1195 7.42 -27.21 -40.39
N ALA A 1196 6.74 -28.13 -39.70
CA ALA A 1196 7.24 -29.49 -39.47
C ALA A 1196 7.36 -30.30 -40.78
N ILE A 1197 6.34 -30.25 -41.64
CA ILE A 1197 6.34 -30.97 -42.92
C ILE A 1197 7.33 -30.34 -43.91
N SER A 1198 7.39 -29.01 -43.99
CA SER A 1198 8.36 -28.30 -44.85
C SER A 1198 9.81 -28.54 -44.41
N SER A 1199 10.05 -28.63 -43.10
CA SER A 1199 11.37 -28.99 -42.54
C SER A 1199 11.74 -30.45 -42.84
N ARG A 1200 10.80 -31.39 -42.71
CA ARG A 1200 11.03 -32.80 -43.10
C ARG A 1200 11.27 -32.97 -44.60
N ALA A 1201 10.65 -32.13 -45.44
CA ALA A 1201 10.82 -32.13 -46.88
C ALA A 1201 12.05 -31.30 -47.38
N GLY A 1202 12.80 -30.65 -46.48
CA GLY A 1202 13.98 -29.85 -46.83
C GLY A 1202 13.71 -28.55 -47.59
N LYS A 1203 12.45 -28.11 -47.72
CA LYS A 1203 12.04 -26.95 -48.54
C LYS A 1203 12.06 -25.64 -47.76
N TYR A 1204 13.19 -25.34 -47.12
CA TYR A 1204 13.34 -24.16 -46.27
C TYR A 1204 13.22 -22.81 -47.01
N ASN A 1205 13.52 -22.77 -48.32
CA ASN A 1205 13.45 -21.54 -49.11
C ASN A 1205 12.00 -21.05 -49.38
N ASP A 1206 11.03 -21.97 -49.46
CA ASP A 1206 9.61 -21.60 -49.66
C ASP A 1206 8.99 -21.06 -48.36
N LEU A 1207 9.49 -21.53 -47.20
CA LEU A 1207 9.11 -21.05 -45.86
C LEU A 1207 9.42 -19.57 -45.64
N VAL A 1208 10.44 -19.00 -46.29
CA VAL A 1208 10.84 -17.58 -46.17
C VAL A 1208 9.76 -16.62 -46.70
N ARG A 1209 8.78 -17.12 -47.48
CA ARG A 1209 7.65 -16.34 -48.00
C ARG A 1209 6.39 -16.39 -47.12
N PHE A 1210 6.38 -17.23 -46.09
CA PHE A 1210 5.28 -17.36 -45.13
C PHE A 1210 5.63 -16.49 -43.90
N PRO A 1211 4.92 -15.36 -43.66
CA PRO A 1211 5.29 -14.40 -42.61
C PRO A 1211 5.00 -14.88 -41.18
#